data_AF-A0A7R8CE20-F1
#
_entry.id   AF-A0A7R8CE20-F1
#
_cell.length_a   1.000
_cell.length_b   1.000
_cell.length_c   1.000
_cell.angle_alpha   90.00
_cell.angle_beta   90.00
_cell.angle_gamma   90.00
#
_symmetry.space_group_name_H-M   'P 1'
#
loop_
_entity.id
_entity.type
_entity.pdbx_description
1 polymer ?
#
loop_
_entity_poly.entity_id
_entity_poly.type
_entity_poly.pdbx_seq_one_letter_code
_entity_poly.pdbx_strand_id
1 'polypeptide(L)'
;MRYKSNPCNVVDNKKMFCLSPRVDSLVSKPWRNIDQPEPIDLNFGFVMDNVARVQNLSNVLNSYLLLYPDPEFNKFDEEDGIKYYKSDYLTLNGKKNLNRASKESDMKVRIGKKFCNVTSLSLYQLTCKPPETQPEPLTDMPNDLPEVIVMIGDNLEYRIGRLSYSSGNDAHLPKPVLAGVILGACILLLIVIAILILYRRKSSESTRVLKNMQEQMDVLELRVAAECKEAFTELQTEITELGTELQQGGIPFLNYRTYCVRILFPSVQDHPVLQWDRPELQRKEKGLRMFGQLIMNKTFLVLFIRTLESNRYFSMRDRVNVASLIMVTLQSRMEYCTDILKTLLSDLIEKCIEGKSHPKLLLRRTESVAEKMLSSWFTFLLYKFLHECAGDPLYMLYCAIKHQVDKGPLDMITHEARYSLSEEKLIRQQIDYNQMTVYVSMSPQTIYMSGLDPQGESMDISVRVLNCDCISQVKDKALDTIYRAFPYSQRPKREDLDLEWRTGTSGRLILYDEDSTTKTEGDWKRINTLNHYRVPEGALLTLVPKQSSMYNISTMSDKSDRHLYHKYETLNLAKSGAGNGTSPPISRATSPLNPDYDSNGLKMWHLVRHDWGDDKDGDNRHNKMVSEIYLTRLLSTKGTLQKFVDDLFETIFSTAHRGSALPLAIKYMFDFLDDQALAHGINDIDVVHTWKSNSLPLRFWVNLIKNPDFVFDIGKSNIVDSCLSVTAQTFMDACSTSDHVLGKDSPSSKLLYAKDIPVYKDWVDRYYSDIKAMPVISDQDMNAMLAEESRLHANEFNLNSALHELYSYAVKYNEQLILTLDEDKFACKQRLVYKLEQVHNVMQGDP
;
A
#
# COMPACT_ATOMS: atom_id res chain seq x y z
N MET A 1 66.96 9.98 -17.64
CA MET A 1 67.58 9.30 -18.81
C MET A 1 66.62 9.40 -19.99
N ARG A 2 67.11 9.54 -21.23
CA ARG A 2 66.27 9.46 -22.43
C ARG A 2 66.52 8.11 -23.09
N TYR A 3 65.48 7.28 -23.22
CA TYR A 3 65.56 6.00 -23.92
C TYR A 3 65.02 6.21 -25.34
N LYS A 4 65.79 5.80 -26.35
CA LYS A 4 65.40 5.89 -27.76
C LYS A 4 65.10 4.49 -28.27
N SER A 5 63.95 4.32 -28.92
CA SER A 5 63.61 3.10 -29.64
C SER A 5 64.02 3.20 -31.11
N ASN A 6 63.97 2.06 -31.79
CA ASN A 6 64.16 1.97 -33.24
C ASN A 6 63.15 2.85 -34.00
N PRO A 7 63.47 3.30 -35.23
CA PRO A 7 62.57 4.13 -36.02
C PRO A 7 61.18 3.49 -36.17
N CYS A 8 60.15 4.31 -36.00
CA CYS A 8 58.76 3.87 -36.18
C CYS A 8 58.50 3.49 -37.63
N ASN A 9 57.74 2.42 -37.84
CA ASN A 9 57.28 2.01 -39.15
C ASN A 9 55.99 2.77 -39.51
N VAL A 10 56.06 3.66 -40.50
CA VAL A 10 54.91 4.46 -40.94
C VAL A 10 54.06 3.61 -41.88
N VAL A 11 52.78 3.44 -41.55
CA VAL A 11 51.85 2.64 -42.34
C VAL A 11 51.08 3.51 -43.33
N ASP A 12 50.61 4.67 -42.87
CA ASP A 12 49.97 5.68 -43.70
C ASP A 12 50.15 7.08 -43.09
N ASN A 13 49.53 8.10 -43.70
CA ASN A 13 49.63 9.48 -43.24
C ASN A 13 48.96 9.77 -41.87
N LYS A 14 48.29 8.78 -41.26
CA LYS A 14 47.60 8.90 -39.97
C LYS A 14 48.05 7.85 -38.95
N LYS A 15 48.81 6.83 -39.34
CA LYS A 15 49.20 5.71 -38.48
C LYS A 15 50.66 5.31 -38.69
N MET A 16 51.35 5.16 -37.57
CA MET A 16 52.69 4.56 -37.50
C MET A 16 52.74 3.58 -36.32
N PHE A 17 53.54 2.53 -36.45
CA PHE A 17 53.83 1.57 -35.40
C PHE A 17 55.25 1.80 -34.87
N CYS A 18 55.36 2.08 -33.58
CA CYS A 18 56.63 2.32 -32.92
C CYS A 18 56.87 1.23 -31.90
N LEU A 19 58.06 0.63 -31.90
CA LEU A 19 58.48 -0.22 -30.80
C LEU A 19 58.75 0.66 -29.57
N SER A 20 58.33 0.20 -28.39
CA SER A 20 58.67 0.85 -27.14
C SER A 20 60.17 0.70 -26.87
N PRO A 21 60.82 1.72 -26.27
CA PRO A 21 62.23 1.61 -25.92
C PRO A 21 62.42 0.67 -24.74
N ARG A 22 63.57 -0.01 -24.68
CA ARG A 22 63.95 -0.86 -23.53
C ARG A 22 64.36 0.02 -22.35
N VAL A 23 63.71 -0.17 -21.19
CA VAL A 23 63.88 0.65 -19.99
C VAL A 23 64.48 -0.18 -18.85
N ASP A 24 65.76 -0.57 -18.99
CA ASP A 24 66.42 -1.48 -18.03
C ASP A 24 66.87 -0.80 -16.72
N SER A 25 67.07 0.52 -16.72
CA SER A 25 67.83 1.22 -15.66
C SER A 25 67.02 2.06 -14.67
N LEU A 26 65.69 2.18 -14.81
CA LEU A 26 64.84 2.98 -13.91
C LEU A 26 64.25 2.19 -12.73
N VAL A 27 64.42 0.87 -12.70
CA VAL A 27 63.71 0.01 -11.75
C VAL A 27 64.66 -0.47 -10.65
N SER A 28 64.53 0.10 -9.45
CA SER A 28 65.21 -0.41 -8.27
C SER A 28 64.67 -1.81 -7.92
N LYS A 29 65.53 -2.74 -7.45
CA LYS A 29 65.10 -4.09 -7.02
C LYS A 29 63.87 -4.10 -6.09
N PRO A 30 63.65 -3.12 -5.19
CA PRO A 30 62.44 -3.04 -4.37
C PRO A 30 61.13 -2.89 -5.16
N TRP A 31 61.09 -2.09 -6.25
CA TRP A 31 59.84 -1.84 -6.99
C TRP A 31 59.31 -3.09 -7.72
N ARG A 32 60.20 -4.02 -8.12
CA ARG A 32 59.80 -5.30 -8.71
C ARG A 32 59.14 -6.27 -7.71
N ASN A 33 59.47 -6.13 -6.42
CA ASN A 33 59.03 -7.04 -5.36
C ASN A 33 57.79 -6.57 -4.61
N ILE A 34 57.22 -5.40 -4.93
CA ILE A 34 55.92 -4.97 -4.40
C ILE A 34 54.82 -5.80 -5.11
N ASP A 35 53.82 -6.24 -4.36
CA ASP A 35 52.75 -7.10 -4.91
C ASP A 35 51.76 -6.33 -5.79
N GLN A 36 51.65 -5.00 -5.59
CA GLN A 36 50.92 -4.07 -6.45
C GLN A 36 51.58 -2.68 -6.49
N PRO A 37 52.67 -2.49 -7.26
CA PRO A 37 53.28 -1.17 -7.39
C PRO A 37 52.41 -0.26 -8.26
N GLU A 38 52.24 0.99 -7.84
CA GLU A 38 51.68 2.04 -8.69
C GLU A 38 52.54 2.19 -9.96
N PRO A 39 51.92 2.43 -11.15
CA PRO A 39 52.66 2.61 -12.38
C PRO A 39 53.56 3.85 -12.31
N ILE A 40 54.73 3.77 -12.96
CA ILE A 40 55.62 4.94 -13.09
C ILE A 40 55.25 5.69 -14.36
N ASP A 41 54.92 6.98 -14.21
CA ASP A 41 54.60 7.86 -15.32
C ASP A 41 55.88 8.27 -16.09
N LEU A 42 55.95 7.89 -17.36
CA LEU A 42 57.04 8.23 -18.26
C LEU A 42 56.61 9.28 -19.28
N ASN A 43 57.42 10.33 -19.38
CA ASN A 43 57.30 11.32 -20.45
C ASN A 43 57.74 10.72 -21.79
N PHE A 44 56.96 10.95 -22.84
CA PHE A 44 57.24 10.45 -24.19
C PHE A 44 57.10 11.53 -25.27
N GLY A 45 57.75 11.27 -26.40
CA GLY A 45 57.72 12.12 -27.58
C GLY A 45 58.46 11.45 -28.74
N PHE A 46 58.27 11.99 -29.94
CA PHE A 46 58.87 11.51 -31.18
C PHE A 46 59.87 12.50 -31.73
N VAL A 47 60.94 11.97 -32.32
CA VAL A 47 61.86 12.76 -33.15
C VAL A 47 61.42 12.57 -34.60
N MET A 48 60.59 13.49 -35.09
CA MET A 48 60.12 13.54 -36.48
C MET A 48 60.68 14.80 -37.12
N ASP A 49 61.79 14.69 -37.84
CA ASP A 49 62.38 15.79 -38.63
C ASP A 49 62.48 17.14 -37.87
N ASN A 50 62.87 17.08 -36.59
CA ASN A 50 63.00 18.22 -35.67
C ASN A 50 61.70 19.03 -35.40
N VAL A 51 60.52 18.47 -35.62
CA VAL A 51 59.25 19.09 -35.22
C VAL A 51 59.18 19.19 -33.68
N ALA A 52 59.43 20.38 -33.13
CA ALA A 52 59.57 20.60 -31.68
C ALA A 52 58.32 20.21 -30.88
N ARG A 53 57.12 20.39 -31.45
CA ARG A 53 55.84 20.12 -30.80
C ARG A 53 55.64 18.64 -30.45
N VAL A 54 56.22 17.70 -31.21
CA VAL A 54 56.06 16.26 -30.96
C VAL A 54 57.18 15.67 -30.11
N GLN A 55 58.20 16.44 -29.75
CA GLN A 55 59.32 15.96 -28.92
C GLN A 55 58.96 15.79 -27.44
N ASN A 56 57.92 16.47 -26.97
CA ASN A 56 57.39 16.32 -25.61
C ASN A 56 55.86 16.26 -25.65
N LEU A 57 55.34 15.13 -26.12
CA LEU A 57 53.89 14.93 -26.28
C LEU A 57 53.19 14.81 -24.93
N SER A 58 53.88 14.34 -23.88
CA SER A 58 53.25 14.18 -22.58
C SER A 58 52.69 15.46 -22.01
N ASN A 59 53.42 16.57 -22.12
CA ASN A 59 52.94 17.88 -21.67
C ASN A 59 51.88 18.48 -22.61
N VAL A 60 51.93 18.17 -23.90
CA VAL A 60 50.99 18.73 -24.89
C VAL A 60 49.63 18.02 -24.82
N LEU A 61 49.62 16.71 -24.59
CA LEU A 61 48.41 15.88 -24.54
C LEU A 61 47.92 15.64 -23.11
N ASN A 62 48.67 16.09 -22.09
CA ASN A 62 48.47 15.76 -20.68
C ASN A 62 48.31 14.24 -20.45
N SER A 63 49.19 13.45 -21.07
CA SER A 63 49.13 11.98 -21.07
C SER A 63 50.52 11.38 -20.94
N TYR A 64 50.68 10.40 -20.05
CA TYR A 64 51.96 9.78 -19.73
C TYR A 64 51.94 8.28 -20.10
N LEU A 65 53.10 7.72 -20.46
CA LEU A 65 53.23 6.27 -20.63
C LEU A 65 53.39 5.62 -19.26
N LEU A 66 52.46 4.73 -18.93
CA LEU A 66 52.47 4.00 -17.66
C LEU A 66 53.41 2.79 -17.75
N LEU A 67 54.48 2.80 -16.95
CA LEU A 67 55.40 1.66 -16.83
C LEU A 67 54.93 0.73 -15.70
N TYR A 68 54.73 -0.55 -16.04
CA TYR A 68 54.42 -1.63 -15.11
C TYR A 68 55.57 -2.64 -15.02
N PRO A 69 55.68 -3.41 -13.92
CA PRO A 69 56.64 -4.51 -13.84
C PRO A 69 56.37 -5.60 -14.89
N ASP A 70 57.43 -6.27 -15.34
CA ASP A 70 57.32 -7.39 -16.27
C ASP A 70 56.42 -8.50 -15.70
N PRO A 71 55.62 -9.19 -16.54
CA PRO A 71 54.80 -10.31 -16.12
C PRO A 71 55.66 -11.49 -15.65
N GLU A 72 55.16 -12.26 -14.69
CA GLU A 72 55.86 -13.45 -14.20
C GLU A 72 54.98 -14.69 -14.32
N PHE A 73 55.50 -15.76 -14.92
CA PHE A 73 54.80 -17.04 -15.03
C PHE A 73 55.33 -18.07 -14.03
N ASN A 74 54.43 -18.91 -13.52
CA ASN A 74 54.79 -20.12 -12.80
C ASN A 74 55.17 -21.21 -13.79
N LYS A 75 56.12 -22.07 -13.38
CA LYS A 75 56.34 -23.35 -14.07
C LYS A 75 55.19 -24.29 -13.76
N PHE A 76 55.09 -25.38 -14.51
CA PHE A 76 54.14 -26.44 -14.18
C PHE A 76 54.40 -26.99 -12.77
N ASP A 77 53.33 -27.17 -11.99
CA ASP A 77 53.38 -27.50 -10.56
C ASP A 77 53.74 -28.98 -10.30
N GLU A 78 53.70 -29.81 -11.34
CA GLU A 78 54.05 -31.23 -11.30
C GLU A 78 55.56 -31.45 -11.09
N GLU A 79 55.96 -32.42 -10.26
CA GLU A 79 57.35 -32.62 -9.77
C GLU A 79 58.42 -32.75 -10.88
N ASP A 80 58.06 -33.25 -12.06
CA ASP A 80 58.96 -33.40 -13.23
C ASP A 80 58.88 -32.25 -14.26
N GLY A 81 58.05 -31.23 -14.00
CA GLY A 81 57.78 -30.13 -14.94
C GLY A 81 57.08 -30.58 -16.23
N ILE A 82 56.42 -31.75 -16.20
CA ILE A 82 55.67 -32.34 -17.32
C ILE A 82 54.19 -32.31 -16.97
N LYS A 83 53.40 -31.55 -17.73
CA LYS A 83 51.95 -31.47 -17.58
C LYS A 83 51.26 -32.44 -18.53
N TYR A 84 50.44 -33.33 -17.99
CA TYR A 84 49.63 -34.28 -18.76
C TYR A 84 48.36 -33.60 -19.26
N TYR A 85 48.26 -33.41 -20.59
CA TYR A 85 47.18 -32.64 -21.20
C TYR A 85 46.01 -33.53 -21.63
N LYS A 86 44.80 -33.24 -21.11
CA LYS A 86 43.54 -33.98 -21.36
C LYS A 86 42.30 -33.10 -21.59
N SER A 87 42.44 -31.78 -21.55
CA SER A 87 41.33 -30.83 -21.71
C SER A 87 41.30 -30.25 -23.14
N ASP A 88 40.32 -29.41 -23.47
CA ASP A 88 40.27 -28.66 -24.74
C ASP A 88 41.06 -27.33 -24.67
N TYR A 89 41.41 -26.89 -23.46
CA TYR A 89 42.13 -25.64 -23.20
C TYR A 89 43.29 -25.86 -22.23
N LEU A 90 44.42 -25.23 -22.52
CA LEU A 90 45.61 -25.20 -21.69
C LEU A 90 45.66 -23.89 -20.89
N THR A 91 45.58 -23.99 -19.57
CA THR A 91 45.75 -22.86 -18.66
C THR A 91 47.17 -22.81 -18.10
N LEU A 92 47.82 -21.66 -18.28
CA LEU A 92 49.14 -21.31 -17.76
C LEU A 92 48.98 -20.31 -16.61
N ASN A 93 49.48 -20.68 -15.44
CA ASN A 93 49.36 -19.86 -14.24
C ASN A 93 50.48 -18.82 -14.19
N GLY A 94 50.11 -17.57 -13.96
CA GLY A 94 50.98 -16.44 -13.67
C GLY A 94 51.14 -16.21 -12.17
N LYS A 95 52.26 -15.64 -11.75
CA LYS A 95 52.43 -15.10 -10.39
C LYS A 95 51.75 -13.76 -10.25
N LYS A 96 52.00 -12.82 -11.17
CA LYS A 96 51.43 -11.47 -11.16
C LYS A 96 51.61 -10.73 -12.50
N ASN A 97 50.77 -9.72 -12.72
CA ASN A 97 50.87 -8.67 -13.76
C ASN A 97 50.67 -9.10 -15.22
N LEU A 98 49.96 -10.20 -15.50
CA LEU A 98 49.82 -10.73 -16.87
C LEU A 98 49.01 -9.83 -17.82
N ASN A 99 47.96 -9.15 -17.35
CA ASN A 99 47.08 -8.31 -18.18
C ASN A 99 47.16 -6.80 -17.89
N ARG A 100 48.17 -6.34 -17.13
CA ARG A 100 48.31 -4.92 -16.73
C ARG A 100 48.76 -4.03 -17.88
N ALA A 101 49.77 -4.48 -18.64
CA ALA A 101 50.34 -3.74 -19.77
C ALA A 101 50.38 -4.54 -21.08
N SER A 102 49.78 -5.73 -21.09
CA SER A 102 49.76 -6.65 -22.24
C SER A 102 48.32 -7.06 -22.57
N LYS A 103 48.01 -7.18 -23.86
CA LYS A 103 46.75 -7.72 -24.37
C LYS A 103 46.95 -9.13 -24.93
N GLU A 104 45.85 -9.83 -25.19
CA GLU A 104 45.88 -11.17 -25.80
C GLU A 104 46.65 -11.22 -27.12
N SER A 105 46.59 -10.15 -27.92
CA SER A 105 47.33 -10.00 -29.18
C SER A 105 48.85 -9.96 -29.00
N ASP A 106 49.33 -9.58 -27.82
CA ASP A 106 50.75 -9.38 -27.52
C ASP A 106 51.40 -10.66 -26.98
N MET A 107 50.59 -11.67 -26.66
CA MET A 107 51.04 -12.97 -26.12
C MET A 107 51.02 -14.05 -27.19
N LYS A 108 52.17 -14.66 -27.43
CA LYS A 108 52.31 -15.81 -28.33
C LYS A 108 52.78 -17.02 -27.52
N VAL A 109 51.92 -18.02 -27.42
CA VAL A 109 52.27 -19.29 -26.77
C VAL A 109 52.67 -20.30 -27.82
N ARG A 110 53.83 -20.94 -27.61
CA ARG A 110 54.40 -21.94 -28.51
C ARG A 110 54.57 -23.25 -27.77
N ILE A 111 54.17 -24.35 -28.41
CA ILE A 111 54.26 -25.72 -27.89
C ILE A 111 55.05 -26.53 -28.92
N GLY A 112 56.31 -26.83 -28.63
CA GLY A 112 57.23 -27.43 -29.60
C GLY A 112 57.34 -26.59 -30.88
N LYS A 113 57.13 -27.20 -32.04
CA LYS A 113 57.14 -26.51 -33.36
C LYS A 113 55.83 -25.79 -33.72
N LYS A 114 54.73 -25.91 -32.96
CA LYS A 114 53.42 -25.30 -33.27
C LYS A 114 53.02 -24.20 -32.27
N PHE A 115 52.15 -23.28 -32.70
CA PHE A 115 51.58 -22.23 -31.84
C PHE A 115 50.25 -22.65 -31.22
N CYS A 116 50.00 -22.18 -30.00
CA CYS A 116 48.75 -22.32 -29.25
C CYS A 116 47.95 -21.02 -29.35
N ASN A 117 46.67 -21.09 -29.74
CA ASN A 117 45.86 -19.89 -29.94
C ASN A 117 45.37 -19.35 -28.59
N VAL A 118 45.78 -18.15 -28.19
CA VAL A 118 45.39 -17.56 -26.90
C VAL A 118 43.92 -17.15 -26.94
N THR A 119 43.13 -17.57 -25.97
CA THR A 119 41.67 -17.34 -25.94
C THR A 119 41.22 -16.42 -24.80
N SER A 120 42.01 -16.31 -23.73
CA SER A 120 41.70 -15.44 -22.60
C SER A 120 42.97 -15.06 -21.85
N LEU A 121 43.08 -13.79 -21.46
CA LEU A 121 44.15 -13.28 -20.60
C LEU A 121 43.60 -12.55 -19.37
N SER A 122 43.99 -13.01 -18.18
CA SER A 122 43.65 -12.40 -16.89
C SER A 122 44.91 -11.97 -16.12
N LEU A 123 44.74 -11.34 -14.95
CA LEU A 123 45.86 -10.83 -14.16
C LEU A 123 46.80 -11.92 -13.63
N TYR A 124 46.31 -13.15 -13.48
CA TYR A 124 47.05 -14.29 -12.94
C TYR A 124 47.01 -15.54 -13.83
N GLN A 125 46.29 -15.56 -14.95
CA GLN A 125 46.15 -16.75 -15.78
C GLN A 125 46.05 -16.38 -17.27
N LEU A 126 46.71 -17.18 -18.10
CA LEU A 126 46.53 -17.18 -19.56
C LEU A 126 45.97 -18.54 -19.99
N THR A 127 44.95 -18.51 -20.85
CA THR A 127 44.37 -19.72 -21.43
C THR A 127 44.56 -19.70 -22.95
N CYS A 128 45.01 -20.83 -23.50
CA CYS A 128 45.16 -21.02 -24.93
C CYS A 128 44.63 -22.39 -25.38
N LYS A 129 44.21 -22.49 -26.64
CA LYS A 129 43.77 -23.74 -27.26
C LYS A 129 44.95 -24.37 -28.02
N PRO A 130 45.52 -25.49 -27.54
CA PRO A 130 46.66 -26.12 -28.18
C PRO A 130 46.23 -27.01 -29.37
N PRO A 131 47.17 -27.47 -30.20
CA PRO A 131 46.87 -28.38 -31.31
C PRO A 131 46.30 -29.72 -30.84
N GLU A 132 45.36 -30.32 -31.59
CA GLU A 132 44.71 -31.59 -31.21
C GLU A 132 45.67 -32.79 -31.14
N THR A 133 46.75 -32.76 -31.90
CA THR A 133 47.79 -33.80 -31.92
C THR A 133 49.11 -33.26 -31.40
N GLN A 134 49.85 -34.06 -30.61
CA GLN A 134 51.14 -33.67 -30.04
C GLN A 134 52.10 -33.14 -31.12
N PRO A 135 52.53 -31.86 -31.02
CA PRO A 135 53.49 -31.30 -31.96
C PRO A 135 54.90 -31.83 -31.68
N GLU A 136 55.74 -31.85 -32.71
CA GLU A 136 57.15 -32.24 -32.59
C GLU A 136 57.91 -31.33 -31.60
N PRO A 137 58.85 -31.89 -30.82
CA PRO A 137 59.73 -31.12 -29.94
C PRO A 137 60.65 -30.19 -30.74
N LEU A 138 61.20 -29.17 -30.07
CA LEU A 138 62.08 -28.17 -30.67
C LEU A 138 63.50 -28.70 -30.96
N THR A 139 63.87 -29.80 -30.31
CA THR A 139 65.14 -30.51 -30.38
C THR A 139 64.93 -31.84 -31.13
N ASP A 140 65.76 -32.16 -32.14
CA ASP A 140 65.64 -33.39 -32.96
C ASP A 140 66.12 -34.67 -32.22
N MET A 141 65.92 -34.74 -30.89
CA MET A 141 66.25 -35.90 -30.07
C MET A 141 65.06 -36.88 -30.01
N PRO A 142 65.27 -38.20 -30.17
CA PRO A 142 64.19 -39.17 -30.06
C PRO A 142 63.62 -39.20 -28.62
N ASN A 143 62.29 -39.25 -28.48
CA ASN A 143 61.53 -39.27 -27.21
C ASN A 143 61.45 -37.95 -26.41
N ASP A 144 61.76 -36.79 -26.98
CA ASP A 144 61.59 -35.51 -26.28
C ASP A 144 60.13 -34.99 -26.34
N LEU A 145 59.66 -34.40 -25.24
CA LEU A 145 58.30 -33.84 -25.14
C LEU A 145 58.28 -32.36 -25.55
N PRO A 146 57.22 -31.87 -26.21
CA PRO A 146 57.17 -30.49 -26.65
C PRO A 146 57.21 -29.50 -25.47
N GLU A 147 58.18 -28.60 -25.48
CA GLU A 147 58.32 -27.52 -24.50
C GLU A 147 57.32 -26.40 -24.76
N VAL A 148 56.72 -25.88 -23.69
CA VAL A 148 55.75 -24.77 -23.69
C VAL A 148 56.48 -23.47 -23.34
N ILE A 149 56.48 -22.55 -24.29
CA ILE A 149 57.18 -21.27 -24.21
C ILE A 149 56.17 -20.14 -24.46
N VAL A 150 56.13 -19.17 -23.54
CA VAL A 150 55.31 -17.96 -23.65
C VAL A 150 56.21 -16.80 -24.07
N MET A 151 55.88 -16.17 -25.19
CA MET A 151 56.58 -14.99 -25.70
C MET A 151 55.67 -13.77 -25.61
N ILE A 152 56.17 -12.68 -25.04
CA ILE A 152 55.44 -11.42 -24.87
C ILE A 152 56.21 -10.32 -25.59
N GLY A 153 55.57 -9.75 -26.61
CA GLY A 153 56.27 -8.88 -27.56
C GLY A 153 57.49 -9.58 -28.19
N ASP A 154 58.54 -8.81 -28.49
CA ASP A 154 59.75 -9.32 -29.15
C ASP A 154 60.90 -9.65 -28.16
N ASN A 155 60.77 -9.30 -26.87
CA ASN A 155 61.90 -9.30 -25.93
C ASN A 155 61.72 -10.19 -24.71
N LEU A 156 60.50 -10.61 -24.36
CA LEU A 156 60.25 -11.42 -23.16
C LEU A 156 59.89 -12.85 -23.56
N GLU A 157 60.64 -13.84 -23.05
CA GLU A 157 60.43 -15.27 -23.29
C GLU A 157 60.47 -16.03 -21.97
N TYR A 158 59.41 -16.79 -21.67
CA TYR A 158 59.28 -17.59 -20.45
C TYR A 158 59.08 -19.07 -20.80
N ARG A 159 59.93 -19.93 -20.24
CA ARG A 159 59.84 -21.39 -20.41
C ARG A 159 59.09 -22.00 -19.22
N ILE A 160 57.90 -22.54 -19.49
CA ILE A 160 56.95 -22.98 -18.46
C ILE A 160 57.19 -24.44 -18.06
N GLY A 161 57.42 -25.31 -19.05
CA GLY A 161 57.63 -26.74 -18.85
C GLY A 161 57.33 -27.55 -20.11
N ARG A 162 57.22 -28.87 -20.00
CA ARG A 162 56.95 -29.79 -21.13
C ARG A 162 55.53 -30.35 -21.07
N LEU A 163 54.95 -30.65 -22.23
CA LEU A 163 53.58 -31.14 -22.32
C LEU A 163 53.55 -32.56 -22.90
N SER A 164 52.85 -33.47 -22.23
CA SER A 164 52.60 -34.82 -22.74
C SER A 164 51.13 -34.95 -23.10
N TYR A 165 50.84 -35.21 -24.38
CA TYR A 165 49.49 -35.59 -24.79
C TYR A 165 49.37 -37.07 -24.51
N SER A 166 48.53 -37.43 -23.54
CA SER A 166 48.24 -38.84 -23.32
C SER A 166 47.57 -39.39 -24.58
N SER A 167 48.36 -40.09 -25.40
CA SER A 167 47.86 -40.82 -26.57
C SER A 167 46.87 -41.85 -26.04
N GLY A 168 45.60 -41.71 -26.44
CA GLY A 168 44.58 -42.69 -26.14
C GLY A 168 44.89 -43.98 -26.87
N ASN A 169 45.63 -44.89 -26.22
CA ASN A 169 45.60 -46.30 -26.53
C ASN A 169 45.31 -47.09 -25.24
N ASP A 170 44.23 -47.83 -25.33
CA ASP A 170 43.89 -49.05 -24.58
C ASP A 170 43.69 -48.93 -23.06
N ALA A 171 42.62 -48.22 -22.68
CA ALA A 171 41.84 -48.62 -21.51
C ALA A 171 40.55 -49.28 -22.00
N HIS A 172 40.57 -50.60 -22.16
CA HIS A 172 39.35 -51.40 -22.25
C HIS A 172 38.53 -51.15 -20.97
N LEU A 173 37.59 -50.21 -21.03
CA LEU A 173 36.53 -50.09 -20.05
C LEU A 173 35.69 -51.37 -20.15
N PRO A 174 35.48 -52.13 -19.07
CA PRO A 174 34.64 -53.32 -19.13
C PRO A 174 33.24 -52.88 -19.57
N LYS A 175 32.71 -53.50 -20.63
CA LYS A 175 31.39 -53.23 -21.23
C LYS A 175 30.24 -52.95 -20.22
N PRO A 176 30.16 -53.55 -19.01
CA PRO A 176 29.13 -53.18 -18.04
C PRO A 176 29.21 -51.75 -17.47
N VAL A 177 30.40 -51.14 -17.37
CA VAL A 177 30.58 -49.80 -16.77
C VAL A 177 30.18 -48.69 -17.75
N LEU A 178 30.51 -48.83 -19.03
CA LEU A 178 30.07 -47.90 -20.07
C LEU A 178 28.54 -47.96 -20.26
N ALA A 179 27.96 -49.17 -20.22
CA ALA A 179 26.52 -49.36 -20.20
C ALA A 179 25.88 -48.69 -18.97
N GLY A 180 26.49 -48.80 -17.79
CA GLY A 180 26.02 -48.18 -16.56
C GLY A 180 26.04 -46.64 -16.58
N VAL A 181 27.07 -46.01 -17.15
CA VAL A 181 27.16 -44.54 -17.26
C VAL A 181 26.17 -44.00 -18.29
N ILE A 182 26.02 -44.65 -19.44
CA ILE A 182 25.03 -44.27 -20.46
C ILE A 182 23.62 -44.46 -19.91
N LEU A 183 23.34 -45.56 -19.21
CA LEU A 183 22.06 -45.82 -18.57
C LEU A 183 21.78 -44.78 -17.48
N GLY A 184 22.78 -44.44 -16.65
CA GLY A 184 22.66 -43.41 -15.61
C GLY A 184 22.39 -42.02 -16.17
N ALA A 185 23.08 -41.62 -17.24
CA ALA A 185 22.84 -40.33 -17.92
C ALA A 185 21.47 -40.29 -18.60
N CYS A 186 21.05 -41.38 -19.26
CA CYS A 186 19.71 -41.50 -19.83
C CYS A 186 18.62 -41.47 -18.77
N ILE A 187 18.81 -42.13 -17.62
CA ILE A 187 17.88 -42.09 -16.50
C ILE A 187 17.80 -40.67 -15.93
N LEU A 188 18.92 -39.99 -15.74
CA LEU A 188 18.94 -38.63 -15.21
C LEU A 188 18.27 -37.63 -16.17
N LEU A 189 18.48 -37.79 -17.47
CA LEU A 189 17.82 -37.00 -18.51
C LEU A 189 16.31 -37.30 -18.59
N LEU A 190 15.91 -38.57 -18.45
CA LEU A 190 14.51 -38.97 -18.33
C LEU A 190 13.87 -38.41 -17.06
N ILE A 191 14.58 -38.34 -15.93
CA ILE A 191 14.10 -37.72 -14.69
C ILE A 191 13.90 -36.21 -14.89
N VAL A 192 14.86 -35.50 -15.51
CA VAL A 192 14.73 -34.07 -15.80
C VAL A 192 13.57 -33.80 -16.77
N ILE A 193 13.43 -34.61 -17.82
CA ILE A 193 12.29 -34.53 -18.76
C ILE A 193 10.99 -34.84 -18.03
N ALA A 194 10.93 -35.86 -17.18
CA ALA A 194 9.75 -36.20 -16.39
C ALA A 194 9.39 -35.05 -15.42
N ILE A 195 10.37 -34.42 -14.77
CA ILE A 195 10.15 -33.24 -13.92
C ILE A 195 9.62 -32.07 -14.75
N LEU A 196 10.18 -31.80 -15.93
CA LEU A 196 9.69 -30.76 -16.84
C LEU A 196 8.27 -31.07 -17.35
N ILE A 197 7.97 -32.32 -17.67
CA ILE A 197 6.63 -32.77 -18.07
C ILE A 197 5.67 -32.65 -16.88
N LEU A 198 6.05 -33.06 -15.68
CA LEU A 198 5.23 -32.91 -14.47
C LEU A 198 5.01 -31.44 -14.12
N TYR A 199 6.02 -30.59 -14.28
CA TYR A 199 5.90 -29.15 -14.08
C TYR A 199 4.98 -28.52 -15.14
N ARG A 200 5.18 -28.83 -16.43
CA ARG A 200 4.30 -28.36 -17.51
C ARG A 200 2.89 -28.93 -17.40
N ARG A 201 2.73 -30.16 -16.93
CA ARG A 201 1.43 -30.80 -16.73
C ARG A 201 0.72 -30.20 -15.53
N LYS A 202 1.40 -29.98 -14.40
CA LYS A 202 0.85 -29.27 -13.23
C LYS A 202 0.51 -27.81 -13.55
N SER A 203 1.38 -27.11 -14.29
CA SER A 203 1.13 -25.75 -14.78
C SER A 203 -0.06 -25.73 -15.74
N SER A 204 -0.10 -26.63 -16.73
CA SER A 204 -1.22 -26.74 -17.66
C SER A 204 -2.52 -27.17 -16.98
N GLU A 205 -2.48 -28.05 -15.98
CA GLU A 205 -3.63 -28.43 -15.17
C GLU A 205 -4.14 -27.24 -14.34
N SER A 206 -3.25 -26.48 -13.72
CA SER A 206 -3.60 -25.25 -12.99
C SER A 206 -4.21 -24.19 -13.92
N THR A 207 -3.61 -23.95 -15.09
CA THR A 207 -4.17 -23.01 -16.08
C THR A 207 -5.49 -23.51 -16.67
N ARG A 208 -5.65 -24.82 -16.91
CA ARG A 208 -6.92 -25.41 -17.37
C ARG A 208 -8.01 -25.28 -16.31
N VAL A 209 -7.71 -25.55 -15.04
CA VAL A 209 -8.65 -25.35 -13.93
C VAL A 209 -9.07 -23.89 -13.85
N LEU A 210 -8.13 -22.94 -13.98
CA LEU A 210 -8.42 -21.52 -14.00
C LEU A 210 -9.29 -21.12 -15.21
N LYS A 211 -8.98 -21.61 -16.41
CA LYS A 211 -9.81 -21.38 -17.61
C LYS A 211 -11.22 -21.95 -17.45
N ASN A 212 -11.35 -23.18 -16.95
CA ASN A 212 -12.64 -23.79 -16.71
C ASN A 212 -13.44 -23.01 -15.65
N MET A 213 -12.80 -22.52 -14.58
CA MET A 213 -13.45 -21.67 -13.58
C MET A 213 -13.90 -20.34 -14.17
N GLN A 214 -13.08 -19.72 -15.02
CA GLN A 214 -13.43 -18.49 -15.75
C GLN A 214 -14.62 -18.72 -16.69
N GLU A 215 -14.59 -19.77 -17.51
CA GLU A 215 -15.69 -20.12 -18.42
C GLU A 215 -16.99 -20.42 -17.67
N GLN A 216 -16.91 -21.11 -16.53
CA GLN A 216 -18.08 -21.30 -15.66
C GLN A 216 -18.62 -19.96 -15.14
N MET A 217 -17.74 -19.05 -14.74
CA MET A 217 -18.15 -17.70 -14.32
C MET A 217 -18.77 -16.91 -15.48
N ASP A 218 -18.24 -17.03 -16.69
CA ASP A 218 -18.74 -16.37 -17.90
C ASP A 218 -20.15 -16.84 -18.25
N VAL A 219 -20.42 -18.15 -18.17
CA VAL A 219 -21.76 -18.71 -18.41
C VAL A 219 -22.76 -18.18 -17.37
N LEU A 220 -22.34 -18.07 -16.11
CA LEU A 220 -23.18 -17.52 -15.05
C LEU A 220 -23.40 -16.02 -15.22
N GLU A 221 -22.36 -15.28 -15.56
CA GLU A 221 -22.44 -13.84 -15.84
C GLU A 221 -23.38 -13.58 -17.02
N LEU A 222 -23.28 -14.34 -18.11
CA LEU A 222 -24.19 -14.23 -19.26
C LEU A 222 -25.64 -14.54 -18.91
N ARG A 223 -25.89 -15.52 -18.02
CA ARG A 223 -27.24 -15.85 -17.55
C ARG A 223 -27.87 -14.68 -16.79
N VAL A 224 -27.07 -13.99 -15.97
CA VAL A 224 -27.53 -12.88 -15.12
C VAL A 224 -27.42 -11.53 -15.84
N ALA A 225 -26.65 -11.41 -16.92
CA ALA A 225 -26.37 -10.14 -17.59
C ALA A 225 -27.62 -9.37 -18.05
N ALA A 226 -28.64 -10.08 -18.54
CA ALA A 226 -29.91 -9.47 -18.90
C ALA A 226 -30.64 -8.91 -17.66
N GLU A 227 -30.71 -9.71 -16.59
CA GLU A 227 -31.29 -9.30 -15.29
C GLU A 227 -30.50 -8.15 -14.67
N CYS A 228 -29.17 -8.16 -14.73
CA CYS A 228 -28.30 -7.07 -14.28
C CYS A 228 -28.57 -5.80 -15.05
N LYS A 229 -28.75 -5.88 -16.37
CA LYS A 229 -28.97 -4.70 -17.20
C LYS A 229 -30.33 -4.07 -16.88
N GLU A 230 -31.35 -4.89 -16.69
CA GLU A 230 -32.69 -4.44 -16.28
C GLU A 230 -32.65 -3.85 -14.86
N ALA A 231 -32.07 -4.57 -13.89
CA ALA A 231 -31.91 -4.10 -12.52
C ALA A 231 -31.05 -2.84 -12.43
N PHE A 232 -30.01 -2.72 -13.27
CA PHE A 232 -29.20 -1.51 -13.38
C PHE A 232 -30.02 -0.36 -13.96
N THR A 233 -30.83 -0.57 -15.00
CA THR A 233 -31.68 0.49 -15.55
C THR A 233 -32.71 0.97 -14.52
N GLU A 234 -33.30 0.05 -13.75
CA GLU A 234 -34.22 0.37 -12.65
C GLU A 234 -33.49 1.15 -11.55
N LEU A 235 -32.35 0.64 -11.07
CA LEU A 235 -31.56 1.32 -10.05
C LEU A 235 -31.08 2.70 -10.52
N GLN A 236 -30.63 2.81 -11.77
CA GLN A 236 -30.20 4.07 -12.37
C GLN A 236 -31.37 5.03 -12.46
N THR A 237 -32.59 4.61 -12.83
CA THR A 237 -33.76 5.50 -12.81
C THR A 237 -34.05 6.00 -11.41
N GLU A 238 -34.05 5.12 -10.40
CA GLU A 238 -34.35 5.48 -9.00
C GLU A 238 -33.26 6.38 -8.38
N ILE A 239 -31.99 6.11 -8.70
CA ILE A 239 -30.86 6.94 -8.28
C ILE A 239 -30.82 8.26 -9.05
N THR A 240 -31.25 8.29 -10.31
CA THR A 240 -31.35 9.54 -11.08
C THR A 240 -32.50 10.39 -10.56
N GLU A 241 -33.62 9.79 -10.17
CA GLU A 241 -34.70 10.47 -9.44
C GLU A 241 -34.17 11.03 -8.10
N LEU A 242 -33.44 10.22 -7.33
CA LEU A 242 -32.73 10.68 -6.12
C LEU A 242 -31.77 11.84 -6.45
N GLY A 243 -31.03 11.75 -7.55
CA GLY A 243 -30.09 12.74 -8.07
C GLY A 243 -30.77 14.05 -8.47
N THR A 244 -31.95 13.99 -9.07
CA THR A 244 -32.75 15.18 -9.41
C THR A 244 -33.33 15.87 -8.17
N GLU A 245 -33.65 15.13 -7.12
CA GLU A 245 -34.07 15.68 -5.83
C GLU A 245 -32.87 16.22 -5.01
N LEU A 246 -31.70 15.59 -5.14
CA LEU A 246 -30.42 16.07 -4.60
C LEU A 246 -30.01 17.44 -5.17
N GLN A 247 -30.55 17.87 -6.32
CA GLN A 247 -30.35 19.23 -6.81
C GLN A 247 -31.04 20.30 -5.92
N GLN A 248 -32.02 19.92 -5.09
CA GLN A 248 -32.69 20.81 -4.14
C GLN A 248 -32.03 20.83 -2.75
N GLY A 249 -31.41 19.72 -2.32
CA GLY A 249 -30.81 19.56 -0.98
C GLY A 249 -29.28 19.48 -0.91
N GLY A 250 -28.62 19.20 -2.04
CA GLY A 250 -27.16 18.99 -2.13
C GLY A 250 -26.68 17.67 -1.51
N ILE A 251 -25.46 17.26 -1.84
CA ILE A 251 -24.78 16.15 -1.16
C ILE A 251 -24.42 16.60 0.27
N PRO A 252 -24.71 15.80 1.31
CA PRO A 252 -24.50 16.19 2.71
C PRO A 252 -23.02 16.07 3.12
N PHE A 253 -22.14 16.85 2.50
CA PHE A 253 -20.73 16.92 2.87
C PHE A 253 -20.56 17.41 4.31
N LEU A 254 -19.68 16.74 5.05
CA LEU A 254 -19.20 17.23 6.33
C LEU A 254 -18.32 18.45 6.10
N ASN A 255 -18.39 19.41 7.03
CA ASN A 255 -17.48 20.54 7.02
C ASN A 255 -16.02 20.07 7.20
N TYR A 256 -15.08 20.92 6.76
CA TYR A 256 -13.64 20.61 6.80
C TYR A 256 -13.17 20.11 8.16
N ARG A 257 -13.58 20.80 9.23
CA ARG A 257 -13.23 20.49 10.62
C ARG A 257 -13.64 19.09 11.05
N THR A 258 -14.90 18.72 10.82
CA THR A 258 -15.43 17.41 11.20
C THR A 258 -14.84 16.30 10.33
N TYR A 259 -14.69 16.55 9.02
CA TYR A 259 -14.00 15.65 8.10
C TYR A 259 -12.58 15.32 8.58
N CYS A 260 -11.79 16.34 8.92
CA CYS A 260 -10.42 16.17 9.39
C CYS A 260 -10.37 15.37 10.69
N VAL A 261 -11.20 15.70 11.69
CA VAL A 261 -11.17 14.98 12.98
C VAL A 261 -11.59 13.52 12.83
N ARG A 262 -12.59 13.20 12.00
CA ARG A 262 -13.00 11.80 11.75
C ARG A 262 -11.85 10.95 11.19
N ILE A 263 -10.97 11.54 10.38
CA ILE A 263 -9.81 10.84 9.77
C ILE A 263 -8.57 10.83 10.67
N LEU A 264 -8.31 11.94 11.36
CA LEU A 264 -7.14 12.08 12.23
C LEU A 264 -7.30 11.31 13.54
N PHE A 265 -8.51 11.31 14.10
CA PHE A 265 -8.85 10.71 15.39
C PHE A 265 -10.09 9.80 15.24
N PRO A 266 -9.97 8.69 14.48
CA PRO A 266 -11.07 7.76 14.33
C PRO A 266 -11.49 7.21 15.71
N SER A 267 -12.80 7.03 15.89
CA SER A 267 -13.44 6.53 17.14
C SER A 267 -13.64 7.54 18.28
N VAL A 268 -13.29 8.83 18.10
CA VAL A 268 -13.57 9.88 19.11
C VAL A 268 -14.56 10.89 18.54
N GLN A 269 -15.82 10.86 19.01
CA GLN A 269 -16.86 11.77 18.51
C GLN A 269 -16.64 13.23 18.97
N ASP A 270 -16.15 13.45 20.20
CA ASP A 270 -15.88 14.77 20.77
C ASP A 270 -14.41 14.94 21.19
N HIS A 271 -13.53 15.09 20.20
CA HIS A 271 -12.10 15.24 20.47
C HIS A 271 -11.77 16.58 21.17
N PRO A 272 -10.87 16.64 22.17
CA PRO A 272 -10.52 17.88 22.89
C PRO A 272 -10.02 19.04 22.01
N VAL A 273 -9.48 18.73 20.82
CA VAL A 273 -9.06 19.73 19.81
C VAL A 273 -10.24 20.51 19.21
N LEU A 274 -11.46 20.01 19.37
CA LEU A 274 -12.70 20.68 18.96
C LEU A 274 -13.33 21.49 20.10
N GLN A 275 -12.83 21.38 21.32
CA GLN A 275 -13.38 22.06 22.50
C GLN A 275 -12.64 23.38 22.72
N TRP A 276 -13.33 24.51 22.59
CA TRP A 276 -12.76 25.83 22.82
C TRP A 276 -12.75 26.21 24.32
N ASP A 277 -13.79 25.83 25.05
CA ASP A 277 -13.97 26.17 26.47
C ASP A 277 -13.18 25.22 27.38
N ARG A 278 -11.87 25.47 27.53
CA ARG A 278 -11.01 24.77 28.49
C ARG A 278 -10.30 25.76 29.42
N PRO A 279 -10.93 26.16 30.55
CA PRO A 279 -10.35 27.15 31.48
C PRO A 279 -9.04 26.68 32.12
N GLU A 280 -8.80 25.37 32.21
CA GLU A 280 -7.52 24.80 32.64
C GLU A 280 -6.35 25.14 31.69
N LEU A 281 -6.61 25.29 30.39
CA LEU A 281 -5.59 25.64 29.39
C LEU A 281 -5.27 27.13 29.41
N GLN A 282 -6.23 27.99 29.79
CA GLN A 282 -5.99 29.43 29.92
C GLN A 282 -4.89 29.74 30.95
N ARG A 283 -4.85 28.98 32.07
CA ARG A 283 -3.79 29.13 33.09
C ARG A 283 -2.41 28.71 32.59
N LYS A 284 -2.36 27.80 31.61
CA LYS A 284 -1.13 27.25 31.02
C LYS A 284 -0.76 27.88 29.68
N GLU A 285 -1.50 28.89 29.22
CA GLU A 285 -1.39 29.45 27.87
C GLU A 285 0.04 29.96 27.58
N LYS A 286 0.67 30.62 28.57
CA LYS A 286 2.04 31.13 28.43
C LYS A 286 3.05 30.00 28.16
N GLY A 287 2.96 28.90 28.92
CA GLY A 287 3.84 27.75 28.74
C GLY A 287 3.55 27.01 27.44
N LEU A 288 2.28 26.87 27.06
CA LEU A 288 1.87 26.27 25.78
C LEU A 288 2.35 27.08 24.58
N ARG A 289 2.32 28.42 24.65
CA ARG A 289 2.85 29.29 23.59
C ARG A 289 4.35 29.11 23.42
N MET A 290 5.10 29.00 24.52
CA MET A 290 6.53 28.72 24.49
C MET A 290 6.83 27.32 23.93
N PHE A 291 6.03 26.31 24.30
CA PHE A 291 6.14 24.97 23.73
C PHE A 291 5.82 24.97 22.23
N GLY A 292 4.80 25.71 21.80
CA GLY A 292 4.48 25.91 20.39
C GLY A 292 5.64 26.52 19.61
N GLN A 293 6.39 27.47 20.19
CA GLN A 293 7.61 28.00 19.57
C GLN A 293 8.71 26.94 19.42
N LEU A 294 8.82 25.99 20.35
CA LEU A 294 9.72 24.84 20.20
C LEU A 294 9.26 23.90 19.08
N ILE A 295 7.97 23.62 18.98
CA ILE A 295 7.42 22.80 17.88
C ILE A 295 7.65 23.45 16.51
N MET A 296 7.62 24.78 16.44
CA MET A 296 7.95 25.56 15.23
C MET A 296 9.45 25.65 14.94
N ASN A 297 10.30 24.95 15.71
CA ASN A 297 11.72 24.81 15.46
C ASN A 297 12.03 23.46 14.79
N LYS A 298 12.57 23.50 13.57
CA LYS A 298 12.84 22.29 12.76
C LYS A 298 13.69 21.26 13.51
N THR A 299 14.79 21.72 14.11
CA THR A 299 15.71 20.85 14.86
C THR A 299 15.01 20.20 16.05
N PHE A 300 14.27 20.98 16.84
CA PHE A 300 13.53 20.46 17.99
C PHE A 300 12.50 19.41 17.56
N LEU A 301 11.65 19.71 16.59
CA LEU A 301 10.53 18.83 16.21
C LEU A 301 11.02 17.50 15.61
N VAL A 302 12.05 17.55 14.75
CA VAL A 302 12.63 16.33 14.17
C VAL A 302 13.27 15.46 15.27
N LEU A 303 14.04 16.06 16.18
CA LEU A 303 14.63 15.30 17.29
C LEU A 303 13.55 14.77 18.24
N PHE A 304 12.53 15.55 18.54
CA PHE A 304 11.40 15.14 19.37
C PHE A 304 10.72 13.88 18.81
N ILE A 305 10.38 13.87 17.52
CA ILE A 305 9.77 12.70 16.86
C ILE A 305 10.73 11.50 16.89
N ARG A 306 12.01 11.70 16.55
CA ARG A 306 13.03 10.63 16.56
C ARG A 306 13.19 10.01 17.95
N THR A 307 13.19 10.81 19.01
CA THR A 307 13.26 10.33 20.40
C THR A 307 12.03 9.50 20.79
N LEU A 308 10.83 9.92 20.37
CA LEU A 308 9.61 9.16 20.64
C LEU A 308 9.62 7.82 19.92
N GLU A 309 9.99 7.81 18.63
CA GLU A 309 9.98 6.59 17.81
C GLU A 309 11.06 5.58 18.20
N SER A 310 12.21 6.02 18.71
CA SER A 310 13.27 5.14 19.17
C SER A 310 12.91 4.38 20.45
N ASN A 311 11.86 4.81 21.16
CA ASN A 311 11.43 4.17 22.40
C ASN A 311 10.55 2.95 22.15
N ARG A 312 10.96 1.78 22.65
CA ARG A 312 10.20 0.52 22.51
C ARG A 312 8.79 0.55 23.12
N TYR A 313 8.56 1.39 24.12
CA TYR A 313 7.27 1.53 24.80
C TYR A 313 6.33 2.50 24.08
N PHE A 314 6.79 3.15 23.00
CA PHE A 314 5.96 3.99 22.16
C PHE A 314 5.09 3.09 21.25
N SER A 315 3.79 3.02 21.56
CA SER A 315 2.88 2.10 20.88
C SER A 315 2.47 2.60 19.50
N MET A 316 1.91 1.73 18.65
CA MET A 316 1.36 2.16 17.35
C MET A 316 0.22 3.17 17.51
N ARG A 317 -0.59 3.05 18.58
CA ARG A 317 -1.63 4.03 18.89
C ARG A 317 -1.03 5.40 19.22
N ASP A 318 0.05 5.42 20.02
CA ASP A 318 0.74 6.67 20.36
C ASP A 318 1.37 7.33 19.13
N ARG A 319 1.98 6.56 18.23
CA ARG A 319 2.50 7.07 16.94
C ARG A 319 1.43 7.79 16.14
N VAL A 320 0.28 7.14 15.97
CA VAL A 320 -0.85 7.71 15.22
C VAL A 320 -1.38 8.96 15.90
N ASN A 321 -1.53 8.93 17.23
CA ASN A 321 -2.03 10.06 18.00
C ASN A 321 -1.09 11.28 17.91
N VAL A 322 0.21 11.08 18.16
CA VAL A 322 1.23 12.15 18.09
C VAL A 322 1.31 12.73 16.67
N ALA A 323 1.29 11.89 15.64
CA ALA A 323 1.25 12.36 14.26
C ALA A 323 0.03 13.25 14.00
N SER A 324 -1.17 12.81 14.39
CA SER A 324 -2.40 13.58 14.23
C SER A 324 -2.36 14.91 15.00
N LEU A 325 -1.86 14.92 16.23
CA LEU A 325 -1.69 16.14 17.04
C LEU A 325 -0.68 17.12 16.44
N ILE A 326 0.44 16.64 15.91
CA ILE A 326 1.43 17.46 15.19
C ILE A 326 0.78 18.07 13.95
N MET A 327 0.05 17.28 13.16
CA MET A 327 -0.63 17.78 11.95
C MET A 327 -1.65 18.87 12.27
N VAL A 328 -2.46 18.71 13.33
CA VAL A 328 -3.37 19.77 13.81
C VAL A 328 -2.60 21.01 14.25
N THR A 329 -1.50 20.84 14.99
CA THR A 329 -0.67 21.96 15.47
C THR A 329 -0.03 22.74 14.33
N LEU A 330 0.33 22.06 13.24
CA LEU A 330 1.01 22.65 12.09
C LEU A 330 0.06 23.05 10.95
N GLN A 331 -1.26 22.87 11.10
CA GLN A 331 -2.26 23.17 10.06
C GLN A 331 -2.20 24.63 9.57
N SER A 332 -1.94 25.57 10.47
CA SER A 332 -1.82 26.99 10.12
C SER A 332 -0.47 27.35 9.49
N ARG A 333 0.44 26.38 9.31
CA ARG A 333 1.79 26.53 8.75
C ARG A 333 2.17 25.32 7.88
N MET A 334 1.36 25.04 6.86
CA MET A 334 1.49 23.86 6.00
C MET A 334 2.80 23.82 5.20
N GLU A 335 3.41 24.98 4.89
CA GLU A 335 4.76 25.05 4.31
C GLU A 335 5.79 24.38 5.23
N TYR A 336 5.81 24.77 6.51
CA TYR A 336 6.69 24.19 7.52
C TYR A 336 6.34 22.72 7.78
N CYS A 337 5.05 22.39 7.84
CA CYS A 337 4.59 21.00 7.96
C CYS A 337 5.14 20.11 6.84
N THR A 338 5.11 20.60 5.59
CA THR A 338 5.55 19.87 4.40
C THR A 338 7.07 19.66 4.41
N ASP A 339 7.84 20.66 4.82
CA ASP A 339 9.31 20.52 4.97
C ASP A 339 9.67 19.47 6.05
N ILE A 340 8.98 19.50 7.20
CA ILE A 340 9.17 18.48 8.26
C ILE A 340 8.79 17.09 7.74
N LEU A 341 7.65 16.97 7.06
CA LEU A 341 7.20 15.70 6.48
C LEU A 341 8.21 15.14 5.48
N LYS A 342 8.70 15.95 4.53
CA LYS A 342 9.72 15.53 3.56
C LYS A 342 11.02 15.09 4.24
N THR A 343 11.44 15.82 5.28
CA THR A 343 12.63 15.47 6.07
C THR A 343 12.46 14.10 6.74
N LEU A 344 11.33 13.87 7.43
CA LEU A 344 11.05 12.61 8.11
C LEU A 344 10.84 11.44 7.15
N LEU A 345 10.23 11.67 5.98
CA LEU A 345 10.08 10.64 4.94
C LEU A 345 11.42 10.28 4.33
N SER A 346 12.31 11.25 4.10
CA SER A 346 13.67 10.99 3.60
C SER A 346 14.44 10.12 4.61
N ASP A 347 14.40 10.46 5.90
CA ASP A 347 14.99 9.65 6.97
C ASP A 347 14.42 8.21 6.99
N LEU A 348 13.11 8.06 6.78
CA LEU A 348 12.45 6.75 6.77
C LEU A 348 12.89 5.91 5.56
N ILE A 349 12.99 6.53 4.39
CA ILE A 349 13.46 5.90 3.14
C ILE A 349 14.91 5.43 3.31
N GLU A 350 15.79 6.30 3.80
CA GLU A 350 17.20 6.00 4.03
C GLU A 350 17.36 4.80 4.99
N LYS A 351 16.68 4.83 6.15
CA LYS A 351 16.68 3.73 7.11
C LYS A 351 16.15 2.41 6.53
N CYS A 352 15.11 2.48 5.68
CA CYS A 352 14.53 1.31 5.04
C CYS A 352 15.54 0.64 4.09
N ILE A 353 16.25 1.45 3.30
CA ILE A 353 17.24 0.99 2.32
C ILE A 353 18.50 0.48 3.03
N GLU A 354 19.02 1.21 4.01
CA GLU A 354 20.21 0.81 4.79
C GLU A 354 19.95 -0.44 5.65
N GLY A 355 18.74 -0.57 6.20
CA GLY A 355 18.31 -1.69 7.04
C GLY A 355 18.18 -3.03 6.30
N LYS A 356 18.56 -3.10 5.02
CA LYS A 356 18.42 -4.28 4.13
C LYS A 356 16.98 -4.78 4.01
N SER A 357 16.00 -3.92 4.32
CA SER A 357 14.59 -4.27 4.11
C SER A 357 14.26 -4.14 2.62
N HIS A 358 13.34 -4.96 2.14
CA HIS A 358 12.99 -4.94 0.72
C HIS A 358 12.32 -3.59 0.35
N PRO A 359 12.79 -2.83 -0.64
CA PRO A 359 12.29 -1.48 -0.93
C PRO A 359 10.78 -1.39 -1.17
N LYS A 360 10.16 -2.42 -1.79
CA LYS A 360 8.69 -2.52 -1.97
C LYS A 360 7.88 -2.57 -0.65
N LEU A 361 8.52 -2.74 0.51
CA LEU A 361 7.84 -2.77 1.82
C LEU A 361 7.67 -1.39 2.46
N LEU A 362 8.36 -0.36 1.95
CA LEU A 362 8.24 1.01 2.43
C LEU A 362 6.78 1.51 2.31
N LEU A 363 6.28 2.24 3.31
CA LEU A 363 4.92 2.78 3.40
C LEU A 363 3.80 1.72 3.45
N ARG A 364 4.12 0.42 3.44
CA ARG A 364 3.12 -0.67 3.37
C ARG A 364 2.31 -0.80 4.65
N ARG A 365 2.87 -0.49 5.82
CA ARG A 365 2.19 -0.46 7.12
C ARG A 365 2.42 0.90 7.78
N THR A 366 1.50 1.36 8.63
CA THR A 366 1.68 2.64 9.34
C THR A 366 2.48 2.34 10.61
N GLU A 367 3.79 2.33 10.49
CA GLU A 367 4.72 1.96 11.57
C GLU A 367 5.53 3.17 12.08
N SER A 368 5.42 4.31 11.40
CA SER A 368 6.04 5.58 11.76
C SER A 368 5.05 6.75 11.87
N VAL A 369 5.47 7.77 12.61
CA VAL A 369 4.82 9.08 12.70
C VAL A 369 4.78 9.74 11.32
N ALA A 370 5.85 9.64 10.54
CA ALA A 370 5.95 10.20 9.19
C ALA A 370 4.88 9.64 8.24
N GLU A 371 4.65 8.33 8.26
CA GLU A 371 3.61 7.68 7.44
C GLU A 371 2.20 8.16 7.79
N LYS A 372 1.90 8.32 9.08
CA LYS A 372 0.61 8.88 9.49
C LYS A 372 0.50 10.35 9.10
N MET A 373 1.56 11.15 9.32
CA MET A 373 1.60 12.55 8.89
C MET A 373 1.36 12.70 7.39
N LEU A 374 1.93 11.82 6.55
CA LEU A 374 1.69 11.80 5.11
C LEU A 374 0.21 11.61 4.76
N SER A 375 -0.44 10.62 5.39
CA SER A 375 -1.88 10.40 5.16
C SER A 375 -2.74 11.59 5.61
N SER A 376 -2.37 12.24 6.72
CA SER A 376 -3.01 13.46 7.22
C SER A 376 -2.77 14.66 6.31
N TRP A 377 -1.59 14.77 5.72
CA TRP A 377 -1.24 15.84 4.78
C TRP A 377 -2.09 15.76 3.52
N PHE A 378 -2.25 14.56 2.95
CA PHE A 378 -3.21 14.34 1.86
C PHE A 378 -4.65 14.62 2.27
N THR A 379 -5.02 14.29 3.51
CA THR A 379 -6.37 14.59 4.04
C THR A 379 -6.67 16.08 3.97
N PHE A 380 -5.75 16.93 4.41
CA PHE A 380 -5.93 18.38 4.33
C PHE A 380 -6.01 18.89 2.89
N LEU A 381 -5.05 18.49 2.05
CA LEU A 381 -4.89 19.09 0.71
C LEU A 381 -5.81 18.52 -0.36
N LEU A 382 -6.45 17.37 -0.12
CA LEU A 382 -7.37 16.74 -1.07
C LEU A 382 -8.84 16.98 -0.73
N TYR A 383 -9.15 17.73 0.33
CA TYR A 383 -10.54 18.04 0.70
C TYR A 383 -11.30 18.76 -0.43
N LYS A 384 -10.66 19.75 -1.07
CA LYS A 384 -11.26 20.46 -2.21
C LYS A 384 -11.54 19.52 -3.39
N PHE A 385 -10.57 18.68 -3.74
CA PHE A 385 -10.73 17.69 -4.81
C PHE A 385 -11.84 16.67 -4.51
N LEU A 386 -11.95 16.26 -3.24
CA LEU A 386 -13.03 15.40 -2.78
C LEU A 386 -14.39 16.10 -2.91
N HIS A 387 -14.49 17.38 -2.55
CA HIS A 387 -15.74 18.12 -2.67
C HIS A 387 -16.15 18.41 -4.12
N GLU A 388 -15.18 18.70 -5.00
CA GLU A 388 -15.45 19.15 -6.38
C GLU A 388 -15.51 18.01 -7.41
N CYS A 389 -14.83 16.89 -7.16
CA CYS A 389 -14.67 15.82 -8.15
C CYS A 389 -15.08 14.44 -7.61
N ALA A 390 -14.38 13.93 -6.60
CA ALA A 390 -14.49 12.52 -6.21
C ALA A 390 -15.65 12.22 -5.24
N GLY A 391 -16.20 13.23 -4.57
CA GLY A 391 -17.24 13.08 -3.57
C GLY A 391 -18.59 12.70 -4.16
N ASP A 392 -18.94 13.23 -5.33
CA ASP A 392 -20.16 12.88 -6.05
C ASP A 392 -20.22 11.37 -6.39
N PRO A 393 -19.26 10.77 -7.14
CA PRO A 393 -19.31 9.35 -7.43
C PRO A 393 -19.18 8.47 -6.17
N LEU A 394 -18.45 8.92 -5.14
CA LEU A 394 -18.37 8.18 -3.87
C LEU A 394 -19.71 8.13 -3.13
N TYR A 395 -20.42 9.27 -3.07
CA TYR A 395 -21.74 9.34 -2.47
C TYR A 395 -22.76 8.52 -3.26
N MET A 396 -22.71 8.62 -4.60
CA MET A 396 -23.59 7.85 -5.48
C MET A 396 -23.37 6.35 -5.36
N LEU A 397 -22.12 5.89 -5.22
CA LEU A 397 -21.81 4.49 -4.91
C LEU A 397 -22.41 4.05 -3.56
N TYR A 398 -22.26 4.86 -2.51
CA TYR A 398 -22.86 4.58 -1.21
C TYR A 398 -24.39 4.45 -1.31
N CYS A 399 -25.05 5.41 -1.97
CA CYS A 399 -26.49 5.40 -2.19
C CYS A 399 -26.93 4.17 -3.00
N ALA A 400 -26.19 3.83 -4.05
CA ALA A 400 -26.45 2.66 -4.89
C ALA A 400 -26.37 1.36 -4.09
N ILE A 401 -25.31 1.19 -3.30
CA ILE A 401 -25.14 0.01 -2.43
C ILE A 401 -26.28 -0.04 -1.41
N LYS A 402 -26.55 1.05 -0.69
CA LYS A 402 -27.59 1.10 0.34
C LYS A 402 -28.96 0.73 -0.25
N HIS A 403 -29.33 1.35 -1.36
CA HIS A 403 -30.61 1.09 -2.01
C HIS A 403 -30.72 -0.36 -2.53
N GLN A 404 -29.63 -0.89 -3.11
CA GLN A 404 -29.61 -2.26 -3.62
C GLN A 404 -29.73 -3.30 -2.50
N VAL A 405 -29.09 -3.09 -1.34
CA VAL A 405 -29.20 -4.03 -0.20
C VAL A 405 -30.61 -3.97 0.41
N ASP A 406 -31.22 -2.79 0.50
CA ASP A 406 -32.54 -2.57 1.12
C ASP A 406 -33.72 -3.08 0.28
N LYS A 407 -33.49 -3.34 -1.02
CA LYS A 407 -34.46 -3.96 -1.95
C LYS A 407 -34.77 -5.43 -1.61
N GLY A 408 -33.88 -6.11 -0.91
CA GLY A 408 -34.00 -7.52 -0.55
C GLY A 408 -34.13 -7.76 0.96
N PRO A 409 -34.47 -8.99 1.38
CA PRO A 409 -34.47 -9.34 2.80
C PRO A 409 -33.10 -9.11 3.44
N LEU A 410 -33.12 -8.48 4.61
CA LEU A 410 -31.96 -8.19 5.45
C LEU A 410 -32.21 -8.78 6.85
N ASP A 411 -31.29 -9.62 7.33
CA ASP A 411 -31.34 -10.13 8.70
C ASP A 411 -30.86 -9.06 9.68
N MET A 412 -31.65 -8.79 10.73
CA MET A 412 -31.35 -7.71 11.68
C MET A 412 -30.28 -8.12 12.70
N ILE A 413 -30.10 -9.43 12.95
CA ILE A 413 -29.16 -9.97 13.93
C ILE A 413 -27.82 -10.30 13.28
N THR A 414 -27.82 -11.07 12.19
CA THR A 414 -26.58 -11.48 11.50
C THR A 414 -26.03 -10.42 10.56
N HIS A 415 -26.87 -9.45 10.17
CA HIS A 415 -26.62 -8.46 9.13
C HIS A 415 -26.30 -9.07 7.76
N GLU A 416 -26.80 -10.28 7.51
CA GLU A 416 -26.76 -10.91 6.20
C GLU A 416 -27.87 -10.35 5.31
N ALA A 417 -27.60 -10.14 4.02
CA ALA A 417 -28.58 -9.65 3.06
C ALA A 417 -28.71 -10.56 1.84
N ARG A 418 -29.86 -10.51 1.17
CA ARG A 418 -30.07 -11.21 -0.11
C ARG A 418 -29.19 -10.64 -1.22
N TYR A 419 -29.12 -9.31 -1.33
CA TYR A 419 -28.27 -8.60 -2.27
C TYR A 419 -27.06 -8.10 -1.49
N SER A 420 -25.91 -8.71 -1.71
CA SER A 420 -24.66 -8.40 -1.03
C SER A 420 -23.52 -8.53 -2.03
N LEU A 421 -22.46 -7.74 -1.88
CA LEU A 421 -21.19 -7.98 -2.58
C LEU A 421 -20.25 -8.90 -1.79
N SER A 422 -20.49 -9.08 -0.49
CA SER A 422 -19.71 -9.95 0.39
C SER A 422 -20.37 -11.32 0.51
N GLU A 423 -19.61 -12.37 0.19
CA GLU A 423 -20.06 -13.77 0.32
C GLU A 423 -20.32 -14.16 1.80
N GLU A 424 -19.60 -13.56 2.74
CA GLU A 424 -19.76 -13.80 4.17
C GLU A 424 -21.05 -13.20 4.72
N LYS A 425 -21.58 -12.16 4.07
CA LYS A 425 -22.83 -11.48 4.45
C LYS A 425 -23.99 -11.78 3.52
N LEU A 426 -23.92 -12.88 2.77
CA LEU A 426 -24.97 -13.30 1.86
C LEU A 426 -25.92 -14.29 2.54
N ILE A 427 -27.23 -14.02 2.51
CA ILE A 427 -28.24 -14.97 3.01
C ILE A 427 -28.22 -16.24 2.15
N ARG A 428 -27.90 -17.37 2.80
CA ARG A 428 -27.88 -18.70 2.18
C ARG A 428 -29.20 -19.47 2.33
N GLN A 429 -30.13 -18.98 3.14
CA GLN A 429 -31.43 -19.61 3.31
C GLN A 429 -32.41 -19.09 2.25
N GLN A 430 -33.37 -19.93 1.85
CA GLN A 430 -34.49 -19.47 1.02
C GLN A 430 -35.49 -18.76 1.92
N ILE A 431 -35.66 -17.45 1.69
CA ILE A 431 -36.62 -16.61 2.39
C ILE A 431 -37.68 -16.20 1.38
N ASP A 432 -38.93 -16.56 1.65
CA ASP A 432 -40.08 -16.09 0.88
C ASP A 432 -40.47 -14.70 1.40
N TYR A 433 -40.49 -13.72 0.50
CA TYR A 433 -40.80 -12.34 0.83
C TYR A 433 -41.61 -11.69 -0.29
N ASN A 434 -42.45 -10.73 0.10
CA ASN A 434 -43.25 -9.92 -0.81
C ASN A 434 -42.94 -8.45 -0.52
N GLN A 435 -42.70 -7.70 -1.59
CA GLN A 435 -42.62 -6.24 -1.52
C GLN A 435 -44.01 -5.65 -1.37
N MET A 436 -44.15 -4.65 -0.51
CA MET A 436 -45.41 -3.94 -0.28
C MET A 436 -45.15 -2.44 -0.06
N THR A 437 -46.15 -1.63 -0.37
CA THR A 437 -46.10 -0.18 -0.12
C THR A 437 -46.93 0.15 1.11
N VAL A 438 -46.35 0.86 2.08
CA VAL A 438 -47.02 1.39 3.26
C VAL A 438 -47.01 2.90 3.21
N TYR A 439 -48.01 3.53 3.83
CA TYR A 439 -48.15 4.97 3.89
C TYR A 439 -47.78 5.44 5.28
N VAL A 440 -46.71 6.24 5.41
CA VAL A 440 -46.17 6.66 6.70
C VAL A 440 -46.34 8.17 6.86
N SER A 441 -46.94 8.59 7.97
CA SER A 441 -46.98 9.99 8.40
C SER A 441 -46.18 10.22 9.68
N MET A 442 -45.69 11.44 9.85
CA MET A 442 -45.10 11.89 11.11
C MET A 442 -46.19 12.43 12.03
N SER A 443 -46.14 12.11 13.31
CA SER A 443 -47.03 12.76 14.27
C SER A 443 -46.66 14.25 14.38
N PRO A 444 -47.65 15.17 14.56
CA PRO A 444 -47.36 16.58 14.77
C PRO A 444 -46.39 16.83 15.93
N GLN A 445 -46.47 16.01 16.98
CA GLN A 445 -45.57 16.07 18.13
C GLN A 445 -44.11 15.75 17.75
N THR A 446 -43.90 14.79 16.84
CA THR A 446 -42.57 14.48 16.32
C THR A 446 -42.02 15.62 15.46
N ILE A 447 -42.87 16.29 14.68
CA ILE A 447 -42.50 17.47 13.89
C ILE A 447 -42.08 18.62 14.82
N TYR A 448 -42.86 18.89 15.87
CA TYR A 448 -42.49 19.88 16.90
C TYR A 448 -41.19 19.53 17.65
N MET A 449 -40.94 18.25 17.94
CA MET A 449 -39.70 17.80 18.61
C MET A 449 -38.47 17.87 17.69
N SER A 450 -38.64 17.53 16.41
CA SER A 450 -37.56 17.56 15.43
C SER A 450 -37.23 18.99 14.98
N GLY A 451 -38.16 19.95 15.12
CA GLY A 451 -38.01 21.32 14.65
C GLY A 451 -37.91 21.46 13.12
N LEU A 452 -38.15 20.37 12.39
CA LEU A 452 -38.08 20.25 10.95
C LEU A 452 -39.49 19.89 10.48
N ASP A 453 -40.09 20.75 9.65
CA ASP A 453 -41.36 20.50 8.98
C ASP A 453 -41.07 20.00 7.55
N PRO A 454 -41.06 18.69 7.29
CA PRO A 454 -40.87 18.16 5.96
C PRO A 454 -42.19 18.37 5.19
N GLN A 455 -42.25 19.45 4.42
CA GLN A 455 -43.26 19.71 3.39
C GLN A 455 -44.72 19.90 3.85
N GLY A 456 -44.98 20.74 4.85
CA GLY A 456 -46.27 21.45 5.01
C GLY A 456 -47.53 20.56 4.98
N GLU A 457 -48.04 20.25 6.18
CA GLU A 457 -49.18 19.35 6.47
C GLU A 457 -48.84 17.85 6.42
N SER A 458 -49.48 17.12 7.34
CA SER A 458 -49.31 15.69 7.61
C SER A 458 -49.76 14.81 6.43
N MET A 459 -49.00 14.82 5.34
CA MET A 459 -49.27 13.97 4.18
C MET A 459 -48.69 12.57 4.41
N ASP A 460 -49.47 11.56 4.10
CA ASP A 460 -49.06 10.16 4.17
C ASP A 460 -48.10 9.86 3.02
N ILE A 461 -46.83 9.59 3.34
CA ILE A 461 -45.76 9.36 2.34
C ILE A 461 -45.67 7.86 2.02
N SER A 462 -45.64 7.51 0.74
CA SER A 462 -45.49 6.11 0.31
C SER A 462 -44.06 5.60 0.53
N VAL A 463 -43.90 4.54 1.32
CA VAL A 463 -42.63 3.88 1.63
C VAL A 463 -42.69 2.43 1.18
N ARG A 464 -41.69 1.98 0.43
CA ARG A 464 -41.57 0.58 -0.03
C ARG A 464 -40.86 -0.24 1.03
N VAL A 465 -41.49 -1.31 1.48
CA VAL A 465 -41.00 -2.21 2.55
C VAL A 465 -41.22 -3.68 2.16
N LEU A 466 -40.62 -4.60 2.91
CA LEU A 466 -40.83 -6.04 2.74
C LEU A 466 -41.67 -6.57 3.89
N ASN A 467 -42.54 -7.53 3.62
CA ASN A 467 -43.31 -8.19 4.68
C ASN A 467 -42.43 -8.88 5.75
N CYS A 468 -41.19 -9.25 5.38
CA CYS A 468 -40.20 -9.83 6.27
C CYS A 468 -39.32 -8.80 6.99
N ASP A 469 -39.52 -7.49 6.78
CA ASP A 469 -38.78 -6.47 7.53
C ASP A 469 -39.24 -6.45 9.00
N CYS A 470 -38.29 -6.28 9.93
CA CYS A 470 -38.59 -6.01 11.33
C CYS A 470 -39.08 -4.58 11.53
N ILE A 471 -39.68 -4.29 12.69
CA ILE A 471 -40.26 -2.98 12.97
C ILE A 471 -39.19 -1.89 12.95
N SER A 472 -38.01 -2.16 13.49
CA SER A 472 -36.86 -1.24 13.39
C SER A 472 -36.44 -0.95 11.94
N GLN A 473 -36.39 -1.95 11.06
CA GLN A 473 -36.06 -1.76 9.64
C GLN A 473 -37.11 -0.91 8.93
N VAL A 474 -38.40 -1.10 9.25
CA VAL A 474 -39.49 -0.27 8.71
C VAL A 474 -39.36 1.18 9.15
N LYS A 475 -39.01 1.42 10.42
CA LYS A 475 -38.72 2.77 10.92
C LYS A 475 -37.54 3.42 10.19
N ASP A 476 -36.45 2.69 9.96
CA ASP A 476 -35.28 3.19 9.23
C ASP A 476 -35.65 3.56 7.78
N LYS A 477 -36.35 2.67 7.05
CA LYS A 477 -36.83 2.93 5.68
C LYS A 477 -37.79 4.12 5.60
N ALA A 478 -38.66 4.27 6.60
CA ALA A 478 -39.55 5.41 6.70
C ALA A 478 -38.79 6.73 6.93
N LEU A 479 -37.85 6.76 7.88
CA LEU A 479 -37.01 7.92 8.14
C LEU A 479 -36.16 8.30 6.93
N ASP A 480 -35.59 7.32 6.23
CA ASP A 480 -34.82 7.55 5.00
C ASP A 480 -35.66 8.14 3.86
N THR A 481 -36.96 7.80 3.80
CA THR A 481 -37.87 8.32 2.78
C THR A 481 -38.40 9.72 3.15
N ILE A 482 -38.83 9.91 4.40
CA ILE A 482 -39.41 11.17 4.89
C ILE A 482 -38.33 12.26 5.00
N TYR A 483 -37.15 11.92 5.53
CA TYR A 483 -36.04 12.85 5.75
C TYR A 483 -34.93 12.70 4.70
N ARG A 484 -35.27 12.22 3.50
CA ARG A 484 -34.33 11.98 2.40
C ARG A 484 -33.43 13.19 2.11
N ALA A 485 -34.01 14.40 2.14
CA ALA A 485 -33.31 15.66 1.87
C ALA A 485 -32.50 16.21 3.06
N PHE A 486 -32.60 15.60 4.25
CA PHE A 486 -31.90 16.07 5.45
C PHE A 486 -30.66 15.21 5.74
N PRO A 487 -29.55 15.82 6.20
CA PRO A 487 -28.38 15.11 6.70
C PRO A 487 -28.74 14.16 7.85
N TYR A 488 -28.05 13.02 7.95
CA TYR A 488 -28.41 11.96 8.91
C TYR A 488 -28.40 12.43 10.37
N SER A 489 -27.44 13.27 10.78
CA SER A 489 -27.34 13.76 12.17
C SER A 489 -28.50 14.66 12.62
N GLN A 490 -29.25 15.24 11.67
CA GLN A 490 -30.40 16.11 11.95
C GLN A 490 -31.72 15.34 12.08
N ARG A 491 -31.73 14.06 11.69
CA ARG A 491 -32.93 13.23 11.68
C ARG A 491 -33.27 12.75 13.10
N PRO A 492 -34.56 12.53 13.41
CA PRO A 492 -34.95 11.80 14.62
C PRO A 492 -34.29 10.43 14.67
N LYS A 493 -33.87 9.99 15.86
CA LYS A 493 -33.28 8.66 16.02
C LYS A 493 -34.36 7.59 16.07
N ARG A 494 -34.08 6.43 15.47
CA ARG A 494 -34.99 5.28 15.44
C ARG A 494 -35.43 4.82 16.83
N GLU A 495 -34.52 4.89 17.80
CA GLU A 495 -34.74 4.48 19.18
C GLU A 495 -35.72 5.39 19.93
N ASP A 496 -35.88 6.64 19.51
CA ASP A 496 -36.77 7.63 20.14
C ASP A 496 -38.21 7.58 19.60
N LEU A 497 -38.43 6.77 18.56
CA LEU A 497 -39.70 6.65 17.85
C LEU A 497 -40.33 5.25 18.01
N ASP A 498 -41.65 5.26 18.16
CA ASP A 498 -42.53 4.11 18.05
C ASP A 498 -43.28 4.14 16.70
N LEU A 499 -43.60 2.95 16.18
CA LEU A 499 -44.35 2.79 14.94
C LEU A 499 -45.80 2.41 15.27
N GLU A 500 -46.72 3.34 15.05
CA GLU A 500 -48.16 3.14 15.27
C GLU A 500 -48.85 2.75 13.97
N TRP A 501 -49.54 1.61 13.95
CA TRP A 501 -50.40 1.20 12.85
C TRP A 501 -51.86 1.62 13.10
N ARG A 502 -52.44 2.34 12.13
CA ARG A 502 -53.85 2.75 12.15
C ARG A 502 -54.72 1.69 11.46
N THR A 503 -55.33 0.81 12.24
CA THR A 503 -56.15 -0.32 11.76
C THR A 503 -57.60 0.09 11.45
N GLY A 504 -57.81 1.22 10.76
CA GLY A 504 -59.15 1.70 10.39
C GLY A 504 -60.10 1.80 11.60
N THR A 505 -61.23 1.07 11.55
CA THR A 505 -62.25 1.04 12.62
C THR A 505 -61.81 0.30 13.89
N SER A 506 -60.69 -0.41 13.87
CA SER A 506 -60.21 -1.28 14.96
C SER A 506 -59.25 -0.61 15.94
N GLY A 507 -58.93 0.68 15.75
CA GLY A 507 -58.12 1.47 16.68
C GLY A 507 -56.70 1.74 16.18
N ARG A 508 -55.80 2.03 17.13
CA ARG A 508 -54.37 2.30 16.89
C ARG A 508 -53.56 1.25 17.64
N LEU A 509 -52.56 0.67 16.99
CA LEU A 509 -51.69 -0.36 17.57
C LEU A 509 -50.23 0.02 17.41
N ILE A 510 -49.47 0.09 18.50
CA ILE A 510 -48.02 0.29 18.42
C ILE A 510 -47.35 -1.06 18.17
N LEU A 511 -46.51 -1.11 17.15
CA LEU A 511 -45.72 -2.28 16.77
C LEU A 511 -44.35 -2.21 17.44
N TYR A 512 -43.87 -3.35 17.91
CA TYR A 512 -42.55 -3.47 18.54
C TYR A 512 -41.76 -4.60 17.89
N ASP A 513 -40.43 -4.51 17.90
CA ASP A 513 -39.57 -5.63 17.51
C ASP A 513 -39.77 -6.83 18.45
N GLU A 514 -40.19 -6.55 19.68
CA GLU A 514 -40.53 -7.53 20.70
C GLU A 514 -41.73 -7.05 21.53
N ASP A 515 -42.75 -7.89 21.63
CA ASP A 515 -43.89 -7.72 22.52
C ASP A 515 -44.39 -9.06 23.12
N SER A 516 -45.52 -9.04 23.82
CA SER A 516 -46.15 -10.24 24.41
C SER A 516 -46.61 -11.28 23.38
N THR A 517 -46.68 -10.92 22.10
CA THR A 517 -47.08 -11.81 21.00
C THR A 517 -45.89 -12.45 20.29
N THR A 518 -44.67 -12.06 20.64
CA THR A 518 -43.42 -12.56 20.04
C THR A 518 -43.34 -14.08 20.13
N LYS A 519 -43.05 -14.73 18.99
CA LYS A 519 -42.96 -16.19 18.93
C LYS A 519 -41.67 -16.68 19.57
N THR A 520 -41.80 -17.61 20.52
CA THR A 520 -40.70 -18.34 21.15
C THR A 520 -40.72 -19.79 20.68
N GLU A 521 -39.57 -20.28 20.21
CA GLU A 521 -39.36 -21.63 19.69
C GLU A 521 -38.15 -22.24 20.41
N GLY A 522 -38.38 -23.00 21.48
CA GLY A 522 -37.31 -23.52 22.34
C GLY A 522 -36.51 -22.39 23.00
N ASP A 523 -35.18 -22.43 22.87
CA ASP A 523 -34.28 -21.40 23.40
C ASP A 523 -34.18 -20.13 22.52
N TRP A 524 -34.99 -20.07 21.45
CA TRP A 524 -34.94 -19.01 20.46
C TRP A 524 -36.19 -18.14 20.48
N LYS A 525 -36.01 -16.85 20.26
CA LYS A 525 -37.08 -15.86 20.14
C LYS A 525 -36.95 -15.12 18.81
N ARG A 526 -38.04 -15.08 18.04
CA ARG A 526 -38.05 -14.50 16.71
C ARG A 526 -38.48 -13.05 16.75
N ILE A 527 -37.68 -12.14 16.20
CA ILE A 527 -38.04 -10.72 16.06
C ILE A 527 -39.34 -10.56 15.26
N ASN A 528 -40.23 -9.69 15.75
CA ASN A 528 -41.50 -9.40 15.10
C ASN A 528 -41.29 -8.65 13.77
N THR A 529 -42.04 -9.07 12.75
CA THR A 529 -42.02 -8.51 11.39
C THR A 529 -43.38 -7.96 11.00
N LEU A 530 -43.48 -7.22 9.89
CA LEU A 530 -44.78 -6.81 9.36
C LEU A 530 -45.71 -8.00 9.09
N ASN A 531 -45.16 -9.13 8.62
CA ASN A 531 -45.92 -10.36 8.43
C ASN A 531 -46.40 -11.00 9.74
N HIS A 532 -45.67 -10.83 10.85
CA HIS A 532 -46.12 -11.29 12.17
C HIS A 532 -47.42 -10.60 12.59
N TYR A 533 -47.49 -9.28 12.40
CA TYR A 533 -48.69 -8.48 12.67
C TYR A 533 -49.74 -8.53 11.55
N ARG A 534 -49.43 -9.20 10.43
CA ARG A 534 -50.29 -9.30 9.22
C ARG A 534 -50.68 -7.93 8.66
N VAL A 535 -49.73 -7.00 8.63
CA VAL A 535 -49.94 -5.67 8.06
C VAL A 535 -50.25 -5.81 6.56
N PRO A 536 -51.37 -5.25 6.05
CA PRO A 536 -51.74 -5.35 4.64
C PRO A 536 -50.98 -4.32 3.78
N GLU A 537 -50.99 -4.54 2.47
CA GLU A 537 -50.54 -3.53 1.51
C GLU A 537 -51.39 -2.25 1.61
N GLY A 538 -50.74 -1.09 1.52
CA GLY A 538 -51.37 0.21 1.69
C GLY A 538 -51.71 0.58 3.13
N ALA A 539 -51.15 -0.10 4.12
CA ALA A 539 -51.37 0.22 5.53
C ALA A 539 -50.91 1.64 5.90
N LEU A 540 -51.69 2.32 6.74
CA LEU A 540 -51.39 3.64 7.29
C LEU A 540 -50.61 3.50 8.61
N LEU A 541 -49.35 3.91 8.60
CA LEU A 541 -48.44 3.89 9.73
C LEU A 541 -48.11 5.32 10.18
N THR A 542 -47.82 5.52 11.46
CA THR A 542 -47.43 6.81 12.01
C THR A 542 -46.22 6.67 12.92
N LEU A 543 -45.23 7.52 12.73
CA LEU A 543 -44.07 7.63 13.62
C LEU A 543 -44.38 8.58 14.76
N VAL A 544 -44.45 8.04 15.99
CA VAL A 544 -44.78 8.78 17.21
C VAL A 544 -43.58 8.80 18.18
N PRO A 545 -43.36 9.86 18.97
CA PRO A 545 -42.30 9.88 19.97
C PRO A 545 -42.62 8.93 21.12
N LYS A 546 -41.61 8.25 21.65
CA LYS A 546 -41.77 7.39 22.84
C LYS A 546 -42.21 8.19 24.06
N GLN A 547 -43.16 7.68 24.85
CA GLN A 547 -43.65 8.38 26.04
C GLN A 547 -42.55 8.69 27.08
N SER A 548 -41.51 7.85 27.21
CA SER A 548 -40.35 8.11 28.08
C SER A 548 -39.55 9.35 27.64
N SER A 549 -39.51 9.65 26.35
CA SER A 549 -38.84 10.84 25.79
C SER A 549 -39.63 12.14 26.07
N MET A 550 -40.94 12.04 26.35
CA MET A 550 -41.77 13.19 26.73
C MET A 550 -41.52 13.66 28.18
N TYR A 551 -41.23 12.75 29.11
CA TYR A 551 -40.99 13.10 30.52
C TYR A 551 -39.68 13.88 30.76
N ASN A 552 -38.68 13.69 29.89
CA ASN A 552 -37.44 14.48 29.93
C ASN A 552 -37.66 15.96 29.53
N ILE A 553 -38.82 16.30 28.97
CA ILE A 553 -39.13 17.65 28.46
C ILE A 553 -40.03 18.44 29.43
N SER A 554 -40.82 17.79 30.28
CA SER A 554 -41.66 18.49 31.27
C SER A 554 -40.89 19.31 32.32
N THR A 555 -39.57 19.12 32.42
CA THR A 555 -38.65 19.92 33.25
C THR A 555 -37.86 20.99 32.48
N MET A 556 -38.08 21.13 31.17
CA MET A 556 -37.32 22.03 30.26
C MET A 556 -38.18 23.17 29.70
N SER A 557 -39.08 23.73 30.51
CA SER A 557 -39.82 24.96 30.20
C SER A 557 -39.27 26.14 31.03
N ASP A 558 -38.02 26.54 30.78
CA ASP A 558 -37.66 27.95 30.89
C ASP A 558 -36.42 28.26 30.03
N LYS A 559 -36.54 29.28 29.19
CA LYS A 559 -35.50 29.70 28.23
C LYS A 559 -34.58 30.72 28.89
N SER A 560 -33.44 30.27 29.43
CA SER A 560 -32.16 31.00 29.48
C SER A 560 -31.12 30.13 30.21
N ASP A 561 -29.89 30.06 29.68
CA ASP A 561 -28.69 29.44 30.28
C ASP A 561 -28.48 27.92 30.13
N ARG A 562 -28.38 27.45 28.88
CA ARG A 562 -27.92 26.10 28.55
C ARG A 562 -26.38 26.01 28.40
N HIS A 563 -25.62 26.40 29.44
CA HIS A 563 -24.16 26.20 29.43
C HIS A 563 -23.53 25.72 30.75
N LEU A 564 -24.29 25.44 31.83
CA LEU A 564 -23.66 25.13 33.13
C LEU A 564 -24.08 23.82 33.83
N TYR A 565 -25.04 23.05 33.32
CA TYR A 565 -25.61 21.91 34.07
C TYR A 565 -25.38 20.50 33.52
N HIS A 566 -24.52 20.31 32.50
CA HIS A 566 -24.08 18.96 32.09
C HIS A 566 -22.91 18.39 32.92
N LYS A 567 -22.48 19.07 34.00
CA LYS A 567 -21.23 18.74 34.72
C LYS A 567 -21.39 17.81 35.93
N TYR A 568 -22.59 17.37 36.32
CA TYR A 568 -22.76 16.61 37.56
C TYR A 568 -23.47 15.25 37.48
N GLU A 569 -23.77 14.72 36.28
CA GLU A 569 -24.41 13.40 36.17
C GLU A 569 -23.52 12.30 35.53
N THR A 570 -22.21 12.52 35.49
CA THR A 570 -21.22 11.54 35.00
C THR A 570 -20.35 10.96 36.11
N LEU A 571 -20.91 10.70 37.30
CA LEU A 571 -20.19 10.04 38.39
C LEU A 571 -20.90 8.83 39.03
N ASN A 572 -22.06 8.39 38.52
CA ASN A 572 -22.77 7.22 39.07
C ASN A 572 -23.16 6.13 38.07
N LEU A 573 -22.60 6.11 36.84
CA LEU A 573 -22.81 5.01 35.90
C LEU A 573 -21.50 4.28 35.53
N ALA A 574 -20.64 4.06 36.54
CA ALA A 574 -19.47 3.21 36.45
C ALA A 574 -19.69 1.88 37.19
N LYS A 575 -20.78 1.14 36.89
CA LYS A 575 -20.95 -0.27 37.25
C LYS A 575 -22.23 -0.89 36.67
N SER A 576 -22.34 -1.02 35.35
CA SER A 576 -23.30 -1.95 34.73
C SER A 576 -22.77 -2.32 33.34
N GLY A 577 -22.82 -3.61 33.02
CA GLY A 577 -22.01 -4.28 32.01
C GLY A 577 -22.22 -3.83 30.56
N ALA A 578 -21.22 -4.18 29.76
CA ALA A 578 -21.06 -3.90 28.34
C ALA A 578 -22.26 -4.29 27.45
N GLY A 579 -22.54 -3.45 26.45
CA GLY A 579 -23.43 -3.74 25.33
C GLY A 579 -24.11 -2.49 24.77
N ASN A 580 -23.45 -1.81 23.82
CA ASN A 580 -24.02 -1.10 22.66
C ASN A 580 -23.13 0.06 22.17
N GLY A 581 -22.91 0.11 20.86
CA GLY A 581 -22.62 1.36 20.13
C GLY A 581 -21.17 1.68 19.74
N THR A 582 -20.20 0.80 19.95
CA THR A 582 -18.81 1.06 19.52
C THR A 582 -18.42 0.21 18.31
N SER A 583 -18.05 0.89 17.21
CA SER A 583 -17.33 0.27 16.09
C SER A 583 -16.10 -0.48 16.62
N PRO A 584 -15.86 -1.75 16.25
CA PRO A 584 -14.67 -2.46 16.71
C PRO A 584 -13.42 -1.87 16.03
N PRO A 585 -12.24 -1.97 16.68
CA PRO A 585 -11.00 -1.48 16.09
C PRO A 585 -10.61 -2.31 14.86
N ILE A 586 -9.94 -1.64 13.92
CA ILE A 586 -9.36 -2.16 12.68
C ILE A 586 -8.32 -3.24 13.00
N SER A 587 -8.77 -4.48 13.22
CA SER A 587 -7.97 -5.71 13.06
C SER A 587 -8.81 -6.94 13.45
N ARG A 588 -9.05 -7.82 12.47
CA ARG A 588 -9.79 -9.10 12.51
C ARG A 588 -11.31 -9.01 12.43
N ALA A 589 -11.82 -8.96 11.20
CA ALA A 589 -13.18 -9.34 10.85
C ALA A 589 -13.33 -10.88 10.75
N THR A 590 -12.85 -11.64 11.75
CA THR A 590 -12.88 -13.11 11.72
C THR A 590 -13.24 -13.75 13.07
N SER A 591 -13.90 -13.03 13.98
CA SER A 591 -14.40 -13.62 15.22
C SER A 591 -15.87 -14.05 15.05
N PRO A 592 -16.29 -15.23 15.55
CA PRO A 592 -17.68 -15.65 15.52
C PRO A 592 -18.54 -14.67 16.33
N LEU A 593 -19.71 -14.30 15.82
CA LEU A 593 -20.67 -13.48 16.56
C LEU A 593 -21.11 -14.24 17.82
N ASN A 594 -20.95 -13.62 18.99
CA ASN A 594 -21.67 -14.06 20.18
C ASN A 594 -23.17 -13.78 19.94
N PRO A 595 -24.08 -14.72 20.23
CA PRO A 595 -25.51 -14.43 20.20
C PRO A 595 -25.83 -13.38 21.26
N ASP A 596 -26.53 -12.32 20.87
CA ASP A 596 -27.13 -11.39 21.83
C ASP A 596 -28.18 -12.18 22.63
N TYR A 597 -27.84 -12.44 23.90
CA TYR A 597 -28.74 -13.05 24.85
C TYR A 597 -29.70 -11.98 25.36
N ASP A 598 -31.00 -12.27 25.33
CA ASP A 598 -31.97 -11.47 26.07
C ASP A 598 -31.66 -11.54 27.58
N SER A 599 -32.21 -10.59 28.35
CA SER A 599 -32.11 -10.49 29.81
C SER A 599 -32.52 -11.78 30.55
N ASN A 600 -33.23 -12.68 29.85
CA ASN A 600 -33.67 -14.00 30.32
C ASN A 600 -32.85 -15.19 29.78
N GLY A 601 -31.76 -14.97 29.05
CA GLY A 601 -30.88 -16.03 28.53
C GLY A 601 -31.34 -16.72 27.23
N LEU A 602 -32.36 -16.19 26.55
CA LEU A 602 -32.85 -16.67 25.25
C LEU A 602 -32.07 -16.02 24.10
N LYS A 603 -31.87 -16.75 22.99
CA LYS A 603 -31.16 -16.25 21.80
C LYS A 603 -32.16 -15.61 20.82
N MET A 604 -31.85 -14.41 20.32
CA MET A 604 -32.69 -13.72 19.34
C MET A 604 -32.32 -14.11 17.91
N TRP A 605 -33.31 -14.21 17.01
CA TRP A 605 -33.10 -14.38 15.57
C TRP A 605 -34.17 -13.64 14.75
N HIS A 606 -33.86 -13.32 13.48
CA HIS A 606 -34.78 -12.62 12.58
C HIS A 606 -35.24 -13.51 11.42
N LEU A 607 -34.36 -13.70 10.44
CA LEU A 607 -34.60 -14.47 9.22
C LEU A 607 -33.76 -15.76 9.21
N VAL A 608 -32.52 -15.68 9.71
CA VAL A 608 -31.55 -16.78 9.67
C VAL A 608 -31.30 -17.31 11.08
N ARG A 609 -31.42 -18.64 11.24
CA ARG A 609 -30.95 -19.36 12.43
C ARG A 609 -29.67 -20.10 12.12
N HIS A 610 -28.64 -19.85 12.91
CA HIS A 610 -27.46 -20.71 12.98
C HIS A 610 -27.58 -21.60 14.22
N ASP A 611 -28.12 -22.81 14.06
CA ASP A 611 -28.13 -23.79 15.16
C ASP A 611 -26.70 -24.34 15.33
N TRP A 612 -25.96 -23.85 16.32
CA TRP A 612 -24.57 -24.23 16.65
C TRP A 612 -24.47 -25.57 17.40
N GLY A 613 -25.39 -26.50 17.18
CA GLY A 613 -25.44 -27.73 17.96
C GLY A 613 -26.47 -28.72 17.45
N ASP A 614 -26.22 -29.32 16.29
CA ASP A 614 -26.48 -30.75 16.11
C ASP A 614 -25.67 -31.32 14.94
N ASP A 615 -24.45 -31.78 15.22
CA ASP A 615 -23.67 -32.64 14.32
C ASP A 615 -24.02 -34.13 14.54
N LYS A 616 -25.23 -34.40 15.05
CA LYS A 616 -25.76 -35.74 15.33
C LYS A 616 -27.18 -35.92 14.78
N ASP A 617 -27.41 -35.61 13.52
CA ASP A 617 -28.37 -36.40 12.74
C ASP A 617 -28.04 -36.35 11.24
N GLY A 618 -27.39 -37.41 10.78
CA GLY A 618 -26.90 -37.60 9.43
C GLY A 618 -27.95 -37.96 8.39
N ASP A 619 -29.20 -37.51 8.49
CA ASP A 619 -30.21 -37.89 7.48
C ASP A 619 -31.35 -36.90 7.19
N ASN A 620 -31.16 -35.59 7.40
CA ASN A 620 -32.04 -34.59 6.76
C ASN A 620 -31.29 -33.78 5.70
N ARG A 621 -31.31 -34.35 4.50
CA ARG A 621 -31.00 -33.72 3.21
C ARG A 621 -31.91 -32.50 2.97
N HIS A 622 -31.56 -31.36 3.54
CA HIS A 622 -31.82 -30.05 2.93
C HIS A 622 -30.49 -29.43 2.50
N ASN A 623 -29.87 -30.14 1.55
CA ASN A 623 -29.10 -29.63 0.40
C ASN A 623 -28.38 -28.28 0.65
N LYS A 624 -27.05 -28.18 0.71
CA LYS A 624 -26.10 -28.30 -0.44
C LYS A 624 -26.60 -27.85 -1.83
N MET A 625 -27.77 -27.24 -1.91
CA MET A 625 -28.25 -26.42 -3.02
C MET A 625 -27.84 -24.98 -2.69
N VAL A 626 -27.04 -24.22 -3.44
CA VAL A 626 -26.29 -24.42 -4.66
C VAL A 626 -25.22 -23.32 -4.58
N SER A 627 -23.92 -23.61 -4.57
CA SER A 627 -22.89 -22.55 -4.60
C SER A 627 -23.05 -21.62 -5.82
N GLU A 628 -23.57 -22.17 -6.92
CA GLU A 628 -23.96 -21.46 -8.15
C GLU A 628 -25.08 -20.42 -7.93
N ILE A 629 -26.16 -20.71 -7.17
CA ILE A 629 -27.25 -19.73 -6.92
C ILE A 629 -26.72 -18.53 -6.12
N TYR A 630 -25.89 -18.78 -5.12
CA TYR A 630 -25.29 -17.72 -4.32
C TYR A 630 -24.33 -16.87 -5.15
N LEU A 631 -23.52 -17.51 -6.00
CA LEU A 631 -22.64 -16.81 -6.93
C LEU A 631 -23.43 -15.96 -7.94
N THR A 632 -24.57 -16.45 -8.46
CA THR A 632 -25.44 -15.64 -9.33
C THR A 632 -26.03 -14.42 -8.62
N ARG A 633 -26.32 -14.48 -7.31
CA ARG A 633 -26.78 -13.30 -6.53
C ARG A 633 -25.66 -12.27 -6.35
N LEU A 634 -24.43 -12.72 -6.08
CA LEU A 634 -23.25 -11.86 -6.00
C LEU A 634 -22.97 -11.20 -7.35
N LEU A 635 -23.00 -11.96 -8.44
CA LEU A 635 -22.83 -11.46 -9.81
C LEU A 635 -23.94 -10.47 -10.20
N SER A 636 -25.19 -10.75 -9.82
CA SER A 636 -26.31 -9.82 -10.03
C SER A 636 -26.08 -8.49 -9.32
N THR A 637 -25.72 -8.55 -8.05
CA THR A 637 -25.44 -7.36 -7.23
C THR A 637 -24.24 -6.59 -7.78
N LYS A 638 -23.16 -7.28 -8.17
CA LYS A 638 -21.98 -6.68 -8.80
C LYS A 638 -22.31 -6.02 -10.12
N GLY A 639 -23.00 -6.71 -11.03
CA GLY A 639 -23.39 -6.16 -12.33
C GLY A 639 -24.29 -4.93 -12.20
N THR A 640 -25.16 -4.90 -11.20
CA THR A 640 -26.03 -3.76 -10.90
C THR A 640 -25.24 -2.55 -10.34
N LEU A 641 -24.14 -2.78 -9.61
CA LEU A 641 -23.35 -1.71 -9.00
C LEU A 641 -22.12 -1.30 -9.83
N GLN A 642 -21.79 -2.06 -10.87
CA GLN A 642 -20.53 -1.96 -11.63
C GLN A 642 -20.22 -0.54 -12.10
N LYS A 643 -21.19 0.14 -12.71
CA LYS A 643 -20.98 1.49 -13.24
C LYS A 643 -20.59 2.51 -12.16
N PHE A 644 -21.21 2.43 -10.98
CA PHE A 644 -20.87 3.33 -9.86
C PHE A 644 -19.45 3.08 -9.34
N VAL A 645 -18.98 1.83 -9.38
CA VAL A 645 -17.60 1.48 -9.05
C VAL A 645 -16.65 2.02 -10.11
N ASP A 646 -16.97 1.84 -11.39
CA ASP A 646 -16.16 2.34 -12.52
C ASP A 646 -16.06 3.87 -12.50
N ASP A 647 -17.18 4.57 -12.36
CA ASP A 647 -17.24 6.04 -12.32
C ASP A 647 -16.38 6.59 -11.17
N LEU A 648 -16.38 5.94 -10.01
CA LEU A 648 -15.54 6.31 -8.87
C LEU A 648 -14.05 6.05 -9.16
N PHE A 649 -13.70 4.87 -9.66
CA PHE A 649 -12.30 4.50 -9.90
C PHE A 649 -11.70 5.36 -11.02
N GLU A 650 -12.46 5.61 -12.09
CA GLU A 650 -12.05 6.48 -13.19
C GLU A 650 -11.84 7.92 -12.70
N THR A 651 -12.72 8.43 -11.84
CA THR A 651 -12.56 9.77 -11.26
C THR A 651 -11.31 9.87 -10.38
N ILE A 652 -11.02 8.85 -9.58
CA ILE A 652 -9.84 8.83 -8.70
C ILE A 652 -8.54 8.70 -9.50
N PHE A 653 -8.52 7.87 -10.55
CA PHE A 653 -7.34 7.62 -11.39
C PHE A 653 -7.30 8.47 -12.67
N SER A 654 -7.94 9.63 -12.66
CA SER A 654 -7.88 10.60 -13.76
C SER A 654 -7.00 11.80 -13.39
N THR A 655 -6.23 12.28 -14.37
CA THR A 655 -5.43 13.51 -14.27
C THR A 655 -6.23 14.76 -14.67
N ALA A 656 -7.37 14.57 -15.34
CA ALA A 656 -8.28 15.62 -15.76
C ALA A 656 -9.72 15.08 -15.82
N HIS A 657 -10.51 15.33 -14.77
CA HIS A 657 -11.92 14.93 -14.73
C HIS A 657 -12.82 16.17 -14.83
N ARG A 658 -13.74 16.20 -15.81
CA ARG A 658 -14.68 17.32 -16.05
C ARG A 658 -14.02 18.71 -16.15
N GLY A 659 -12.78 18.78 -16.65
CA GLY A 659 -12.02 20.02 -16.77
C GLY A 659 -11.31 20.50 -15.50
N SER A 660 -11.42 19.77 -14.38
CA SER A 660 -10.62 20.00 -13.17
C SER A 660 -9.23 19.40 -13.33
N ALA A 661 -8.20 20.13 -12.90
CA ALA A 661 -6.81 19.68 -12.94
C ALA A 661 -6.47 18.79 -11.75
N LEU A 662 -5.51 17.88 -11.92
CA LEU A 662 -4.93 17.08 -10.84
C LEU A 662 -4.50 17.97 -9.65
N PRO A 663 -4.83 17.58 -8.40
CA PRO A 663 -4.35 18.28 -7.22
C PRO A 663 -2.82 18.37 -7.17
N LEU A 664 -2.30 19.59 -6.98
CA LEU A 664 -0.86 19.88 -6.93
C LEU A 664 -0.11 19.02 -5.89
N ALA A 665 -0.76 18.73 -4.76
CA ALA A 665 -0.21 17.89 -3.70
C ALA A 665 0.17 16.48 -4.18
N ILE A 666 -0.60 15.89 -5.09
CA ILE A 666 -0.34 14.53 -5.61
C ILE A 666 0.92 14.57 -6.47
N LYS A 667 0.98 15.49 -7.44
CA LYS A 667 2.14 15.67 -8.31
C LYS A 667 3.40 15.97 -7.49
N TYR A 668 3.34 16.91 -6.56
CA TYR A 668 4.48 17.31 -5.74
C TYR A 668 5.04 16.15 -4.89
N MET A 669 4.17 15.37 -4.25
CA MET A 669 4.61 14.22 -3.45
C MET A 669 5.10 13.05 -4.30
N PHE A 670 4.50 12.83 -5.48
CA PHE A 670 4.95 11.77 -6.38
C PHE A 670 6.30 12.09 -7.03
N ASP A 671 6.53 13.35 -7.40
CA ASP A 671 7.85 13.81 -7.86
C ASP A 671 8.90 13.65 -6.74
N PHE A 672 8.56 13.98 -5.50
CA PHE A 672 9.44 13.72 -4.35
C PHE A 672 9.80 12.23 -4.22
N LEU A 673 8.84 11.32 -4.36
CA LEU A 673 9.12 9.88 -4.31
C LEU A 673 9.98 9.40 -5.49
N ASP A 674 9.76 9.96 -6.69
CA ASP A 674 10.58 9.69 -7.87
C ASP A 674 12.03 10.16 -7.64
N ASP A 675 12.22 11.36 -7.11
CA ASP A 675 13.54 11.93 -6.80
C ASP A 675 14.28 11.12 -5.72
N GLN A 676 13.58 10.69 -4.67
CA GLN A 676 14.16 9.84 -3.63
C GLN A 676 14.60 8.48 -4.18
N ALA A 677 13.80 7.87 -5.05
CA ALA A 677 14.18 6.61 -5.70
C ALA A 677 15.46 6.79 -6.54
N LEU A 678 15.55 7.87 -7.32
CA LEU A 678 16.73 8.19 -8.13
C LEU A 678 17.97 8.47 -7.27
N ALA A 679 17.83 9.24 -6.19
CA ALA A 679 18.93 9.58 -5.28
C ALA A 679 19.57 8.34 -4.63
N HIS A 680 18.76 7.29 -4.39
CA HIS A 680 19.23 6.02 -3.84
C HIS A 680 19.52 4.94 -4.91
N GLY A 681 19.53 5.30 -6.20
CA GLY A 681 19.88 4.38 -7.30
C GLY A 681 18.84 3.29 -7.59
N ILE A 682 17.58 3.50 -7.21
CA ILE A 682 16.47 2.59 -7.46
C ILE A 682 15.89 2.86 -8.86
N ASN A 683 16.24 1.99 -9.81
CA ASN A 683 15.77 2.08 -11.20
C ASN A 683 14.56 1.16 -11.49
N ASP A 684 14.11 0.37 -10.51
CA ASP A 684 12.95 -0.54 -10.65
C ASP A 684 11.64 0.27 -10.55
N ILE A 685 10.89 0.32 -11.67
CA ILE A 685 9.62 1.05 -11.79
C ILE A 685 8.58 0.49 -10.82
N ASP A 686 8.58 -0.82 -10.55
CA ASP A 686 7.61 -1.44 -9.65
C ASP A 686 7.78 -0.98 -8.21
N VAL A 687 9.01 -0.67 -7.79
CA VAL A 687 9.29 -0.16 -6.44
C VAL A 687 8.62 1.19 -6.27
N VAL A 688 8.82 2.08 -7.24
CA VAL A 688 8.27 3.44 -7.22
C VAL A 688 6.74 3.43 -7.36
N HIS A 689 6.20 2.56 -8.23
CA HIS A 689 4.76 2.30 -8.29
C HIS A 689 4.24 1.87 -6.91
N THR A 690 4.92 0.94 -6.24
CA THR A 690 4.51 0.46 -4.92
C THR A 690 4.54 1.58 -3.88
N TRP A 691 5.54 2.47 -3.91
CA TRP A 691 5.62 3.63 -3.02
C TRP A 691 4.45 4.59 -3.24
N LYS A 692 4.13 4.91 -4.51
CA LYS A 692 2.98 5.74 -4.89
C LYS A 692 1.67 5.12 -4.40
N SER A 693 1.43 3.83 -4.67
CA SER A 693 0.25 3.09 -4.18
C SER A 693 0.14 3.11 -2.65
N ASN A 694 1.24 2.83 -1.94
CA ASN A 694 1.28 2.78 -0.48
C ASN A 694 1.15 4.16 0.18
N SER A 695 1.50 5.25 -0.53
CA SER A 695 1.44 6.61 0.00
C SER A 695 0.05 7.23 -0.06
N LEU A 696 -0.68 7.03 -1.16
CA LEU A 696 -1.94 7.74 -1.44
C LEU A 696 -3.14 6.77 -1.60
N PRO A 697 -3.27 5.96 -2.67
CA PRO A 697 -4.44 5.10 -2.85
C PRO A 697 -4.77 4.20 -1.66
N LEU A 698 -3.76 3.49 -1.14
CA LEU A 698 -3.96 2.51 -0.07
C LEU A 698 -4.17 3.12 1.32
N ARG A 699 -3.96 4.43 1.48
CA ARG A 699 -4.04 5.15 2.77
C ARG A 699 -5.19 6.12 2.83
N PHE A 700 -5.33 6.92 1.79
CA PHE A 700 -6.34 7.94 1.69
C PHE A 700 -7.61 7.36 1.05
N TRP A 701 -7.53 6.91 -0.21
CA TRP A 701 -8.71 6.49 -0.97
C TRP A 701 -9.38 5.25 -0.40
N VAL A 702 -8.63 4.20 -0.08
CA VAL A 702 -9.18 2.99 0.57
C VAL A 702 -9.92 3.33 1.87
N ASN A 703 -9.38 4.27 2.65
CA ASN A 703 -10.00 4.67 3.91
C ASN A 703 -11.34 5.40 3.68
N LEU A 704 -11.41 6.29 2.68
CA LEU A 704 -12.64 7.00 2.34
C LEU A 704 -13.69 6.10 1.67
N ILE A 705 -13.27 5.16 0.82
CA ILE A 705 -14.18 4.18 0.20
C ILE A 705 -14.83 3.30 1.27
N LYS A 706 -14.05 2.84 2.27
CA LYS A 706 -14.59 2.04 3.38
C LYS A 706 -15.44 2.86 4.34
N ASN A 707 -15.08 4.13 4.54
CA ASN A 707 -15.70 5.01 5.53
C ASN A 707 -16.22 6.30 4.86
N PRO A 708 -17.25 6.21 4.01
CA PRO A 708 -17.86 7.39 3.39
C PRO A 708 -18.48 8.32 4.44
N ASP A 709 -18.80 7.81 5.63
CA ASP A 709 -19.21 8.59 6.79
C ASP A 709 -18.10 9.52 7.32
N PHE A 710 -16.85 9.40 6.87
CA PHE A 710 -15.83 10.42 7.16
C PHE A 710 -16.00 11.66 6.29
N VAL A 711 -16.70 11.55 5.16
CA VAL A 711 -16.90 12.62 4.17
C VAL A 711 -18.31 13.18 4.24
N PHE A 712 -19.30 12.31 4.47
CA PHE A 712 -20.72 12.66 4.43
C PHE A 712 -21.40 12.43 5.77
N ASP A 713 -22.43 13.23 6.05
CA ASP A 713 -23.31 13.00 7.19
C ASP A 713 -24.37 11.93 6.87
N ILE A 714 -23.95 10.67 6.94
CA ILE A 714 -24.73 9.49 6.57
C ILE A 714 -24.74 8.43 7.68
N GLY A 715 -25.83 7.65 7.73
CA GLY A 715 -25.92 6.44 8.54
C GLY A 715 -25.43 5.22 7.77
N LYS A 716 -24.21 4.75 8.06
CA LYS A 716 -23.65 3.54 7.43
C LYS A 716 -24.10 2.28 8.20
N SER A 717 -24.78 1.36 7.52
CA SER A 717 -25.17 0.06 8.08
C SER A 717 -24.06 -0.99 7.91
N ASN A 718 -24.10 -2.06 8.73
CA ASN A 718 -23.08 -3.11 8.72
C ASN A 718 -22.97 -3.87 7.38
N ILE A 719 -24.09 -4.06 6.68
CA ILE A 719 -24.10 -4.69 5.36
C ILE A 719 -23.47 -3.78 4.30
N VAL A 720 -23.75 -2.47 4.34
CA VAL A 720 -23.15 -1.48 3.44
C VAL A 720 -21.63 -1.41 3.67
N ASP A 721 -21.18 -1.40 4.93
CA ASP A 721 -19.75 -1.47 5.29
C ASP A 721 -19.06 -2.71 4.71
N SER A 722 -19.73 -3.86 4.74
CA SER A 722 -19.23 -5.11 4.17
C SER A 722 -19.11 -5.04 2.63
N CYS A 723 -20.07 -4.43 1.95
CA CYS A 723 -20.03 -4.24 0.50
C CYS A 723 -18.97 -3.22 0.06
N LEU A 724 -18.83 -2.11 0.78
CA LEU A 724 -17.78 -1.12 0.57
C LEU A 724 -16.39 -1.71 0.83
N SER A 725 -16.26 -2.62 1.79
CA SER A 725 -15.01 -3.35 2.04
C SER A 725 -14.58 -4.23 0.86
N VAL A 726 -15.53 -4.89 0.18
CA VAL A 726 -15.25 -5.63 -1.06
C VAL A 726 -14.79 -4.70 -2.19
N THR A 727 -15.46 -3.55 -2.33
CA THR A 727 -15.10 -2.53 -3.33
C THR A 727 -13.71 -1.96 -3.06
N ALA A 728 -13.42 -1.62 -1.79
CA ALA A 728 -12.10 -1.16 -1.37
C ALA A 728 -11.01 -2.21 -1.57
N GLN A 729 -11.31 -3.50 -1.34
CA GLN A 729 -10.36 -4.58 -1.62
C GLN A 729 -10.04 -4.67 -3.12
N THR A 730 -11.05 -4.52 -3.98
CA THR A 730 -10.87 -4.49 -5.44
C THR A 730 -9.99 -3.29 -5.85
N PHE A 731 -10.22 -2.12 -5.26
CA PHE A 731 -9.37 -0.94 -5.46
C PHE A 731 -7.91 -1.18 -5.02
N MET A 732 -7.71 -1.87 -3.91
CA MET A 732 -6.37 -2.26 -3.45
C MET A 732 -5.68 -3.21 -4.43
N ASP A 733 -6.40 -4.20 -4.94
CA ASP A 733 -5.88 -5.18 -5.90
C ASP A 733 -5.51 -4.53 -7.25
N ALA A 734 -6.25 -3.51 -7.67
CA ALA A 734 -5.93 -2.68 -8.83
C ALA A 734 -4.61 -1.89 -8.67
N CYS A 735 -4.25 -1.50 -7.44
CA CYS A 735 -3.01 -0.78 -7.16
C CYS A 735 -1.77 -1.68 -7.00
N SER A 736 -1.91 -3.00 -7.16
CA SER A 736 -0.84 -3.97 -6.95
C SER A 736 -0.06 -4.27 -8.23
N THR A 737 1.27 -4.32 -8.14
CA THR A 737 2.17 -4.77 -9.23
C THR A 737 2.24 -6.30 -9.35
N SER A 738 1.72 -7.05 -8.38
CA SER A 738 1.78 -8.52 -8.40
C SER A 738 0.78 -9.14 -9.38
N ASP A 739 1.20 -10.22 -10.05
CA ASP A 739 0.34 -10.99 -10.94
C ASP A 739 -0.87 -11.58 -10.21
N HIS A 740 -2.02 -11.50 -10.88
CA HIS A 740 -3.29 -11.92 -10.32
C HIS A 740 -3.48 -13.43 -10.47
N VAL A 741 -2.81 -14.22 -9.63
CA VAL A 741 -3.02 -15.67 -9.60
C VAL A 741 -4.35 -15.96 -8.91
N LEU A 742 -5.28 -16.53 -9.68
CA LEU A 742 -6.56 -17.05 -9.19
C LEU A 742 -6.46 -18.56 -8.99
N GLY A 743 -7.21 -19.06 -8.03
CA GLY A 743 -7.29 -20.48 -7.72
C GLY A 743 -8.60 -20.78 -6.99
N LYS A 744 -8.85 -22.06 -6.72
CA LYS A 744 -10.07 -22.50 -6.01
C LYS A 744 -10.20 -21.92 -4.60
N ASP A 745 -9.08 -21.60 -3.97
CA ASP A 745 -9.02 -21.01 -2.62
C ASP A 745 -8.93 -19.46 -2.65
N SER A 746 -9.10 -18.84 -3.81
CA SER A 746 -9.13 -17.37 -3.91
C SER A 746 -10.40 -16.83 -3.25
N PRO A 747 -10.31 -15.71 -2.50
CA PRO A 747 -11.49 -15.06 -1.93
C PRO A 747 -12.53 -14.74 -3.00
N SER A 748 -13.81 -14.88 -2.67
CA SER A 748 -14.90 -14.64 -3.63
C SER A 748 -14.95 -13.20 -4.15
N SER A 749 -14.57 -12.21 -3.34
CA SER A 749 -14.39 -10.82 -3.79
C SER A 749 -13.38 -10.70 -4.94
N LYS A 750 -12.28 -11.47 -4.87
CA LYS A 750 -11.22 -11.49 -5.87
C LYS A 750 -11.65 -12.20 -7.16
N LEU A 751 -12.47 -13.24 -7.03
CA LEU A 751 -13.07 -13.93 -8.18
C LEU A 751 -14.11 -13.03 -8.88
N LEU A 752 -14.91 -12.30 -8.10
CA LEU A 752 -16.00 -11.46 -8.59
C LEU A 752 -15.54 -10.33 -9.53
N TYR A 753 -14.37 -9.74 -9.25
CA TYR A 753 -13.77 -8.66 -10.05
C TYR A 753 -12.55 -9.10 -10.86
N ALA A 754 -12.35 -10.42 -11.05
CA ALA A 754 -11.17 -10.97 -11.72
C ALA A 754 -10.93 -10.42 -13.13
N LYS A 755 -12.01 -10.11 -13.88
CA LYS A 755 -11.93 -9.55 -15.24
C LYS A 755 -11.65 -8.05 -15.26
N ASP A 756 -12.08 -7.33 -14.23
CA ASP A 756 -12.03 -5.87 -14.17
C ASP A 756 -10.67 -5.39 -13.61
N ILE A 757 -10.07 -6.16 -12.69
CA ILE A 757 -8.78 -5.81 -12.06
C ILE A 757 -7.66 -5.51 -13.08
N PRO A 758 -7.44 -6.30 -14.15
CA PRO A 758 -6.46 -5.95 -15.17
C PRO A 758 -6.73 -4.61 -15.85
N VAL A 759 -8.00 -4.28 -16.12
CA VAL A 759 -8.38 -2.99 -16.71
C VAL A 759 -8.09 -1.85 -15.74
N TYR A 760 -8.40 -2.03 -14.46
CA TYR A 760 -8.08 -1.02 -13.44
C TYR A 760 -6.57 -0.85 -13.22
N LYS A 761 -5.77 -1.93 -13.32
CA LYS A 761 -4.31 -1.84 -13.30
C LYS A 761 -3.79 -0.97 -14.44
N ASP A 762 -4.31 -1.15 -15.66
CA ASP A 762 -3.96 -0.30 -16.80
C ASP A 762 -4.35 1.17 -16.56
N TRP A 763 -5.40 1.45 -15.79
CA TRP A 763 -5.76 2.82 -15.40
C TRP A 763 -4.76 3.40 -14.40
N VAL A 764 -4.34 2.62 -13.40
CA VAL A 764 -3.34 3.03 -12.40
C VAL A 764 -1.98 3.29 -13.04
N ASP A 765 -1.54 2.39 -13.93
CA ASP A 765 -0.26 2.54 -14.64
C ASP A 765 -0.25 3.81 -15.52
N ARG A 766 -1.35 4.05 -16.26
CA ARG A 766 -1.51 5.29 -17.04
C ARG A 766 -1.55 6.51 -16.13
N TYR A 767 -2.29 6.48 -15.03
CA TYR A 767 -2.36 7.57 -14.06
C TYR A 767 -0.98 7.97 -13.54
N TYR A 768 -0.15 7.02 -13.11
CA TYR A 768 1.20 7.31 -12.64
C TYR A 768 2.14 7.79 -13.76
N SER A 769 2.00 7.26 -14.97
CA SER A 769 2.76 7.72 -16.14
C SER A 769 2.40 9.16 -16.51
N ASP A 770 1.11 9.49 -16.55
CA ASP A 770 0.62 10.82 -16.91
C ASP A 770 1.03 11.87 -15.88
N ILE A 771 0.96 11.56 -14.58
CA ILE A 771 1.48 12.43 -13.51
C ILE A 771 2.98 12.65 -13.65
N LYS A 772 3.74 11.61 -13.98
CA LYS A 772 5.19 11.75 -14.19
C LYS A 772 5.51 12.65 -15.40
N ALA A 773 4.70 12.59 -16.45
CA ALA A 773 4.84 13.42 -17.65
C ALA A 773 4.43 14.89 -17.44
N MET A 774 3.66 15.21 -16.40
CA MET A 774 3.29 16.59 -16.06
C MET A 774 4.52 17.44 -15.70
N PRO A 775 4.47 18.76 -15.97
CA PRO A 775 5.54 19.67 -15.59
C PRO A 775 5.79 19.65 -14.08
N VAL A 776 7.06 19.76 -13.69
CA VAL A 776 7.48 19.82 -12.29
C VAL A 776 6.91 21.09 -11.65
N ILE A 777 6.37 20.94 -10.44
CA ILE A 777 5.83 22.06 -9.66
C ILE A 777 6.98 22.76 -8.95
N SER A 778 7.07 24.09 -9.09
CA SER A 778 8.08 24.86 -8.36
C SER A 778 7.78 24.91 -6.86
N ASP A 779 8.81 24.94 -6.00
CA ASP A 779 8.61 25.10 -4.55
C ASP A 779 7.87 26.41 -4.23
N GLN A 780 8.02 27.45 -5.05
CA GLN A 780 7.31 28.71 -4.87
C GLN A 780 5.80 28.55 -5.08
N ASP A 781 5.38 27.88 -6.15
CA ASP A 781 3.96 27.66 -6.44
C ASP A 781 3.32 26.73 -5.40
N MET A 782 4.07 25.69 -4.99
CA MET A 782 3.61 24.79 -3.94
C MET A 782 3.45 25.52 -2.60
N ASN A 783 4.42 26.34 -2.21
CA ASN A 783 4.35 27.13 -0.99
C ASN A 783 3.21 28.16 -1.04
N ALA A 784 2.94 28.77 -2.18
CA ALA A 784 1.81 29.68 -2.35
C ALA A 784 0.46 28.96 -2.12
N MET A 785 0.30 27.74 -2.65
CA MET A 785 -0.89 26.93 -2.40
C MET A 785 -1.00 26.52 -0.93
N LEU A 786 0.10 26.05 -0.31
CA LEU A 786 0.12 25.67 1.11
C LEU A 786 -0.18 26.85 2.04
N ALA A 787 0.31 28.04 1.72
CA ALA A 787 0.02 29.27 2.46
C ALA A 787 -1.48 29.61 2.42
N GLU A 788 -2.12 29.45 1.27
CA GLU A 788 -3.55 29.69 1.11
C GLU A 788 -4.39 28.67 1.90
N GLU A 789 -4.05 27.38 1.83
CA GLU A 789 -4.69 26.33 2.63
C GLU A 789 -4.55 26.58 4.13
N SER A 790 -3.37 27.01 4.58
CA SER A 790 -3.14 27.40 5.98
C SER A 790 -3.98 28.61 6.38
N ARG A 791 -4.16 29.60 5.50
CA ARG A 791 -4.95 30.79 5.76
C ARG A 791 -6.45 30.47 5.86
N LEU A 792 -6.95 29.61 4.96
CA LEU A 792 -8.35 29.18 4.93
C LEU A 792 -8.75 28.45 6.22
N HIS A 793 -7.84 27.64 6.78
CA HIS A 793 -8.16 26.74 7.89
C HIS A 793 -7.46 27.08 9.23
N ALA A 794 -6.93 28.30 9.37
CA ALA A 794 -6.13 28.71 10.54
C ALA A 794 -6.86 28.59 11.89
N ASN A 795 -8.19 28.78 11.91
CA ASN A 795 -9.01 28.84 13.12
C ASN A 795 -9.92 27.61 13.30
N GLU A 796 -9.66 26.52 12.56
CA GLU A 796 -10.51 25.33 12.58
C GLU A 796 -10.33 24.47 13.83
N PHE A 797 -9.18 24.55 14.50
CA PHE A 797 -8.84 23.70 15.63
C PHE A 797 -8.36 24.50 16.84
N ASN A 798 -8.56 23.97 18.05
CA ASN A 798 -7.96 24.52 19.26
C ASN A 798 -6.50 24.06 19.38
N LEU A 799 -5.57 24.91 18.93
CA LEU A 799 -4.12 24.62 18.98
C LEU A 799 -3.62 24.40 20.41
N ASN A 800 -4.18 25.09 21.40
CA ASN A 800 -3.75 24.94 22.80
C ASN A 800 -4.07 23.54 23.34
N SER A 801 -5.22 22.97 22.95
CA SER A 801 -5.56 21.57 23.29
C SER A 801 -4.55 20.60 22.69
N ALA A 802 -4.23 20.76 21.39
CA ALA A 802 -3.28 19.89 20.70
C ALA A 802 -1.86 19.99 21.29
N LEU A 803 -1.39 21.21 21.57
CA LEU A 803 -0.09 21.47 22.20
C LEU A 803 -0.02 20.90 23.61
N HIS A 804 -1.10 20.97 24.39
CA HIS A 804 -1.14 20.41 25.73
C HIS A 804 -1.03 18.88 25.72
N GLU A 805 -1.71 18.21 24.79
CA GLU A 805 -1.58 16.77 24.61
C GLU A 805 -0.18 16.39 24.13
N LEU A 806 0.41 17.11 23.17
CA LEU A 806 1.80 16.89 22.75
C LEU A 806 2.81 17.10 23.88
N TYR A 807 2.59 18.13 24.70
CA TYR A 807 3.43 18.42 25.85
C TYR A 807 3.42 17.26 26.87
N SER A 808 2.30 16.53 27.02
CA SER A 808 2.26 15.35 27.88
C SER A 808 3.25 14.26 27.43
N TYR A 809 3.46 14.09 26.12
CA TYR A 809 4.48 13.21 25.57
C TYR A 809 5.90 13.74 25.83
N ALA A 810 6.12 15.06 25.69
CA ALA A 810 7.41 15.67 26.03
C ALA A 810 7.78 15.46 27.51
N VAL A 811 6.82 15.58 28.43
CA VAL A 811 7.03 15.29 29.86
C VAL A 811 7.29 13.80 30.09
N LYS A 812 6.51 12.92 29.45
CA LYS A 812 6.63 11.46 29.62
C LYS A 812 8.00 10.91 29.20
N TYR A 813 8.61 11.49 28.16
CA TYR A 813 9.89 11.07 27.60
C TYR A 813 11.01 12.10 27.81
N ASN A 814 10.87 12.94 28.84
CA ASN A 814 11.74 14.11 29.05
C ASN A 814 13.22 13.74 29.17
N GLU A 815 13.56 12.70 29.93
CA GLU A 815 14.95 12.28 30.12
C GLU A 815 15.62 11.90 28.80
N GLN A 816 14.96 11.10 27.96
CA GLN A 816 15.51 10.72 26.66
C GLN A 816 15.57 11.92 25.70
N LEU A 817 14.61 12.83 25.78
CA LEU A 817 14.56 14.02 24.96
C LEU A 817 15.69 14.99 25.28
N ILE A 818 15.95 15.25 26.56
CA ILE A 818 17.08 16.09 26.99
C ILE A 818 18.40 15.50 26.51
N LEU A 819 18.62 14.19 26.70
CA LEU A 819 19.83 13.53 26.21
C LEU A 819 20.01 13.68 24.70
N THR A 820 18.96 13.44 23.92
CA THR A 820 19.00 13.57 22.45
C THR A 820 19.30 15.02 22.03
N LEU A 821 18.75 16.00 22.74
CA LEU A 821 18.98 17.43 22.47
C LEU A 821 20.37 17.90 22.88
N ASP A 822 20.99 17.31 23.90
CA ASP A 822 22.36 17.62 24.32
C ASP A 822 23.43 16.95 23.42
N GLU A 823 23.09 15.83 22.79
CA GLU A 823 23.97 15.17 21.82
C GLU A 823 23.99 15.88 20.45
N ASP A 824 22.90 16.54 20.06
CA ASP A 824 22.79 17.22 18.76
C ASP A 824 23.43 18.62 18.75
N LYS A 825 24.40 18.82 17.85
CA LYS A 825 25.16 20.08 17.74
C LYS A 825 24.29 21.30 17.42
N PHE A 826 23.22 21.14 16.63
CA PHE A 826 22.35 22.26 16.28
C PHE A 826 21.40 22.62 17.43
N ALA A 827 20.92 21.62 18.16
CA ALA A 827 20.12 21.79 19.36
C ALA A 827 20.90 22.53 20.47
N CYS A 828 22.16 22.16 20.71
CA CYS A 828 23.03 22.86 21.66
C CYS A 828 23.25 24.33 21.26
N LYS A 829 23.56 24.59 19.98
CA LYS A 829 23.75 25.97 19.46
C LYS A 829 22.52 26.85 19.67
N GLN A 830 21.33 26.27 19.57
CA GLN A 830 20.05 26.97 19.73
C GLN A 830 19.52 26.99 21.18
N ARG A 831 20.27 26.38 22.12
CA ARG A 831 19.95 26.23 23.55
C ARG A 831 18.57 25.60 23.76
N LEU A 832 18.26 24.53 23.02
CA LEU A 832 16.92 23.92 23.04
C LEU A 832 16.58 23.26 24.39
N VAL A 833 17.55 22.63 25.07
CA VAL A 833 17.34 22.04 26.41
C VAL A 833 16.91 23.10 27.41
N TYR A 834 17.65 24.21 27.50
CA TYR A 834 17.29 25.33 28.38
C TYR A 834 15.89 25.89 28.10
N LYS A 835 15.51 26.00 26.81
CA LYS A 835 14.16 26.46 26.43
C LYS A 835 13.08 25.45 26.85
N LEU A 836 13.34 24.15 26.72
CA LEU A 836 12.40 23.11 27.15
C LEU A 836 12.23 23.11 28.68
N GLU A 837 13.32 23.25 29.43
CA GLU A 837 13.26 23.42 30.90
C GLU A 837 12.47 24.67 31.30
N GLN A 838 12.66 25.78 30.57
CA GLN A 838 11.87 26.99 30.79
C GLN A 838 10.37 26.76 30.55
N VAL A 839 10.02 25.99 29.51
CA VAL A 839 8.63 25.56 29.28
C VAL A 839 8.13 24.74 30.47
N HIS A 840 8.90 23.75 30.96
CA HIS A 840 8.50 22.94 32.12
C HIS A 840 8.25 23.80 33.37
N ASN A 841 9.14 24.74 33.67
CA ASN A 841 9.00 25.64 34.81
C ASN A 841 7.74 26.51 34.71
N VAL A 842 7.44 27.05 33.51
CA VAL A 842 6.24 27.87 33.30
C VAL A 842 4.96 27.03 33.28
N MET A 843 5.03 25.78 32.83
CA MET A 843 3.89 24.85 32.80
C MET A 843 3.55 24.24 34.17
N GLN A 844 4.54 24.19 35.09
CA GLN A 844 4.40 23.66 36.45
C GLN A 844 4.23 24.76 37.51
N GLY A 845 4.62 26.00 37.22
CA GLY A 845 4.38 27.12 38.12
C GLY A 845 2.89 27.39 38.30
N ASP A 846 2.41 27.34 39.54
CA ASP A 846 1.12 27.95 39.88
C ASP A 846 1.21 29.48 39.66
N PRO A 847 0.13 30.12 39.18
CA PRO A 847 0.13 31.53 38.81
C PRO A 847 0.48 32.49 39.95
#